data_AF-A0AAX3HI38-F1
#
_entry.id   AF-A0AAX3HI38-F1
#
_cell.length_a   1.000
_cell.length_b   1.000
_cell.length_c   1.000
_cell.angle_alpha   90.00
_cell.angle_beta   90.00
_cell.angle_gamma   90.00
#
_symmetry.space_group_name_H-M   'P 1'
#
loop_
_entity.id
_entity.type
_entity.pdbx_description
1 polymer ?
#
loop_
_entity_poly.entity_id
_entity_poly.type
_entity_poly.pdbx_seq_one_letter_code
_entity_poly.pdbx_strand_id
1 'polypeptide(L)'
;MLDKFNNIPTELKNCSQWVLWRKEKRNGKLTKVPYQVNSKMAQANNRNTWSSFEMVVEKYKQGGYDGIGFVFSKQDDYVGIDLDKCCVDGELSELARDIMSIVPSYTEYSPSGNGIHIITKGKIPLRGPGTGKKVPSIGLEVYRHTRYFTFTGDSINNNHVEESTENLKVLFQKYIEKKEVPAASKIPSVSKGSNRSNLSNSELWERMFNSKNGGAIKDLFCGVLINGDHSSTDMALANHLAFWTDKDAAKMDTMFRESALMRDKWDKQHSSDGLTYGEMTIDRAISSTHNSISNNNASNNKENEKILLPSPYKDINGALYKVEIKVKKDEIEEQNIPVARHVPYLKRELCNIEKPQVYYELTWNNRGNNVTELVTAGSLATKREMMPLAEKSFPVNDNNVKQLIDYFDKVLASNEIETGWMVERLGHIKNDCIHPLIEKGYDILPADLGDRQLLEAFQLKGTVKGWIDGVFNEIKSHPRALFFVLSSFASIFLHDLKIDPFIVELAGSTSTGKTTAMKIAASVWGTNQLINEFNSTKTSVERKSSFLNSFPLYLDDSRKADERLLQSFVYHFSGGRSKGRGTLNGSQLEYTWKNICLATGEISLNDYSAKAGGVAARVISLTDSPFTEVGHSFFEGLYKSMENNYGLVGLEFFKQYQKHKEKWLPQFYKFKDLYMKKSQGNEVLTRLSLYYSVVHFTGSIVKEIFSLDIDLNKIYSLFDEMADNNKAIDKPKQFLEEILNDLDSNRQTIFYDNHFTPNSIHAIYKNKADCLYLTPAYLSKMLGPEEKTIRKEWIKKGMTISSEKKGSHVDYKAVKHEGKTYRVIPLNMDFVNSLGFDFKHINEPKYKVV
;
A
#
# COMPACT_ATOMS: atom_id res chain seq x y z
N MET A 1 41.79 -9.12 36.32
CA MET A 1 41.08 -9.27 35.02
C MET A 1 40.64 -10.72 34.82
N LEU A 2 41.50 -11.71 35.03
CA LEU A 2 41.15 -13.14 34.89
C LEU A 2 39.94 -13.59 35.73
N ASP A 3 39.82 -13.13 36.98
CA ASP A 3 38.68 -13.49 37.84
C ASP A 3 37.35 -12.92 37.32
N LYS A 4 37.39 -11.80 36.59
CA LYS A 4 36.20 -11.16 36.01
C LYS A 4 35.63 -11.96 34.86
N PHE A 5 36.45 -12.75 34.15
CA PHE A 5 35.96 -13.62 33.07
C PHE A 5 34.99 -14.70 33.55
N ASN A 6 34.96 -15.00 34.86
CA ASN A 6 33.94 -15.88 35.43
C ASN A 6 32.53 -15.31 35.28
N ASN A 7 32.38 -13.99 35.26
CA ASN A 7 31.08 -13.31 35.12
C ASN A 7 30.52 -13.35 33.69
N ILE A 8 31.34 -13.69 32.69
CA ILE A 8 30.86 -13.82 31.30
C ILE A 8 29.84 -14.98 31.23
N PRO A 9 28.66 -14.78 30.60
CA PRO A 9 27.63 -15.80 30.50
C PRO A 9 28.13 -17.11 29.90
N THR A 10 27.77 -18.24 30.53
CA THR A 10 28.19 -19.59 30.11
C THR A 10 27.85 -19.88 28.65
N GLU A 11 26.70 -19.39 28.18
CA GLU A 11 26.27 -19.56 26.79
C GLU A 11 27.22 -18.91 25.77
N LEU A 12 27.86 -17.78 26.10
CA LEU A 12 28.85 -17.14 25.25
C LEU A 12 30.19 -17.88 25.30
N LYS A 13 30.58 -18.40 26.48
CA LYS A 13 31.79 -19.21 26.65
C LYS A 13 31.75 -20.48 25.80
N ASN A 14 30.58 -21.09 25.67
CA ASN A 14 30.37 -22.30 24.87
C ASN A 14 30.50 -22.09 23.34
N CYS A 15 30.57 -20.86 22.86
CA CYS A 15 30.73 -20.57 21.43
C CYS A 15 32.20 -20.55 21.02
N SER A 16 32.56 -21.18 19.90
CA SER A 16 33.91 -21.10 19.30
C SER A 16 34.12 -19.81 18.49
N GLN A 17 33.84 -18.66 19.12
CA GLN A 17 33.85 -17.33 18.47
C GLN A 17 34.77 -16.33 19.18
N TRP A 18 35.74 -16.83 19.94
CA TRP A 18 36.65 -16.02 20.74
C TRP A 18 37.94 -15.71 20.01
N VAL A 19 38.47 -14.51 20.26
CA VAL A 19 39.75 -14.01 19.74
C VAL A 19 40.51 -13.28 20.86
N LEU A 20 41.82 -13.12 20.69
CA LEU A 20 42.65 -12.22 21.49
C LEU A 20 42.67 -10.83 20.85
N TRP A 21 43.10 -9.78 21.55
CA TRP A 21 43.40 -8.50 20.90
C TRP A 21 44.58 -7.75 21.53
N ARG A 22 45.21 -6.85 20.75
CA ARG A 22 46.28 -5.94 21.18
C ARG A 22 46.00 -4.50 20.72
N LYS A 23 46.42 -3.50 21.50
CA LYS A 23 46.44 -2.09 21.11
C LYS A 23 47.62 -1.83 20.19
N GLU A 24 47.34 -1.46 18.94
CA GLU A 24 48.35 -1.11 17.94
C GLU A 24 47.99 0.19 17.22
N LYS A 25 49.02 0.96 16.86
CA LYS A 25 48.85 2.20 16.08
C LYS A 25 48.76 1.86 14.58
N ARG A 26 47.63 2.16 13.95
CA ARG A 26 47.38 2.01 12.51
C ARG A 26 46.88 3.31 11.93
N ASN A 27 47.48 3.77 10.83
CA ASN A 27 47.12 5.04 10.18
C ASN A 27 47.04 6.22 11.16
N GLY A 28 47.99 6.30 12.11
CA GLY A 28 48.05 7.36 13.11
C GLY A 28 47.11 7.20 14.32
N LYS A 29 46.18 6.23 14.32
CA LYS A 29 45.20 6.01 15.40
C LYS A 29 45.50 4.73 16.19
N LEU A 30 45.28 4.75 17.51
CA LEU A 30 45.32 3.54 18.34
C LEU A 30 44.09 2.67 18.06
N THR A 31 44.31 1.41 17.71
CA THR A 31 43.28 0.44 17.33
C THR A 31 43.41 -0.83 18.14
N LYS A 32 42.29 -1.51 18.45
CA LYS A 32 42.29 -2.83 19.09
C LYS A 32 42.25 -3.89 17.99
N VAL A 33 43.36 -4.58 17.77
CA VAL A 33 43.57 -5.49 16.64
C VAL A 33 43.36 -6.94 17.09
N PRO A 34 42.49 -7.73 16.45
CA PRO A 34 42.18 -9.09 16.88
C PRO A 34 43.21 -10.13 16.39
N TYR A 35 43.45 -11.15 17.21
CA TYR A 35 44.47 -12.18 17.04
C TYR A 35 43.94 -13.58 17.36
N GLN A 36 44.47 -14.57 16.66
CA GLN A 36 44.31 -15.99 16.89
C GLN A 36 45.24 -16.47 18.02
N VAL A 37 44.95 -17.67 18.57
CA VAL A 37 45.80 -18.33 19.57
C VAL A 37 47.19 -18.70 19.06
N ASN A 38 47.37 -18.80 17.74
CA ASN A 38 48.65 -19.03 17.05
C ASN A 38 49.42 -17.73 16.74
N SER A 39 49.01 -16.60 17.31
CA SER A 39 49.60 -15.26 17.12
C SER A 39 49.43 -14.63 15.73
N LYS A 40 48.69 -15.25 14.80
CA LYS A 40 48.29 -14.60 13.54
C LYS A 40 47.08 -13.68 13.76
N MET A 41 46.88 -12.73 12.86
CA MET A 41 45.71 -11.86 12.90
C MET A 41 44.41 -12.66 12.72
N ALA A 42 43.39 -12.34 13.52
CA ALA A 42 42.05 -12.89 13.34
C ALA A 42 41.20 -11.98 12.44
N GLN A 43 40.22 -12.55 11.75
CA GLN A 43 39.35 -11.84 10.82
C GLN A 43 37.89 -11.98 11.28
N ALA A 44 37.20 -10.86 11.47
CA ALA A 44 35.82 -10.83 11.98
C ALA A 44 34.77 -11.45 11.02
N ASN A 45 35.16 -11.78 9.79
CA ASN A 45 34.33 -12.43 8.78
C ASN A 45 34.79 -13.86 8.43
N ASN A 46 35.82 -14.41 9.08
CA ASN A 46 36.34 -15.75 8.78
C ASN A 46 36.44 -16.60 10.05
N ARG A 47 35.54 -17.59 10.17
CA ARG A 47 35.40 -18.44 11.37
C ARG A 47 36.61 -19.31 11.67
N ASN A 48 37.37 -19.68 10.64
CA ASN A 48 38.58 -20.48 10.80
C ASN A 48 39.69 -19.73 11.55
N THR A 49 39.48 -18.44 11.82
CA THR A 49 40.40 -17.59 12.58
C THR A 49 39.91 -17.32 14.00
N TRP A 50 38.87 -18.00 14.47
CA TRP A 50 38.34 -17.89 15.83
C TRP A 50 38.68 -19.14 16.64
N SER A 51 38.49 -19.12 17.95
CA SER A 51 38.86 -20.23 18.85
C SER A 51 37.85 -20.39 19.98
N SER A 52 37.97 -21.46 20.76
CA SER A 52 37.16 -21.64 21.97
C SER A 52 37.58 -20.65 23.06
N PHE A 53 36.67 -20.39 24.00
CA PHE A 53 36.93 -19.51 25.14
C PHE A 53 38.13 -19.99 25.95
N GLU A 54 38.21 -21.29 26.23
CA GLU A 54 39.28 -21.91 27.02
C GLU A 54 40.65 -21.70 26.40
N MET A 55 40.76 -21.93 25.08
CA MET A 55 42.02 -21.76 24.35
C MET A 55 42.48 -20.30 24.34
N VAL A 56 41.54 -19.36 24.18
CA VAL A 56 41.83 -17.92 24.19
C VAL A 56 42.26 -17.47 25.58
N VAL A 57 41.58 -17.91 26.63
CA VAL A 57 41.94 -17.57 28.03
C VAL A 57 43.29 -18.17 28.42
N GLU A 58 43.56 -19.43 28.05
CA GLU A 58 44.85 -20.06 28.27
C GLU A 58 45.98 -19.29 27.57
N LYS A 59 45.77 -18.91 26.30
CA LYS A 59 46.76 -18.12 25.57
C LYS A 59 46.93 -16.72 26.14
N TYR A 60 45.85 -16.10 26.62
CA TYR A 60 45.89 -14.80 27.29
C TYR A 60 46.71 -14.84 28.58
N LYS A 61 46.59 -15.92 29.39
CA LYS A 61 47.37 -16.12 30.62
C LYS A 61 48.88 -16.18 30.38
N GLN A 62 49.31 -16.63 29.20
CA GLN A 62 50.73 -16.64 28.81
C GLN A 62 51.29 -15.23 28.53
N GLY A 63 50.43 -14.20 28.48
CA GLY A 63 50.80 -12.81 28.32
C GLY A 63 50.94 -12.35 26.87
N GLY A 64 51.26 -11.06 26.70
CA GLY A 64 51.47 -10.43 25.40
C GLY A 64 50.22 -9.93 24.69
N TYR A 65 49.02 -10.07 25.25
CA TYR A 65 47.77 -9.54 24.69
C TYR A 65 47.08 -8.61 25.69
N ASP A 66 46.33 -7.62 25.20
CA ASP A 66 45.64 -6.64 26.04
C ASP A 66 44.27 -7.12 26.53
N GLY A 67 43.68 -8.12 25.85
CA GLY A 67 42.43 -8.74 26.29
C GLY A 67 41.91 -9.80 25.33
N ILE A 68 40.67 -10.23 25.58
CA ILE A 68 39.90 -11.17 24.76
C ILE A 68 38.76 -10.43 24.06
N GLY A 69 38.18 -11.04 23.03
CA GLY A 69 37.04 -10.51 22.31
C GLY A 69 36.18 -11.61 21.72
N PHE A 70 34.95 -11.26 21.38
CA PHE A 70 33.94 -12.16 20.82
C PHE A 70 33.51 -11.64 19.46
N VAL A 71 33.42 -12.54 18.47
CA VAL A 71 33.02 -12.20 17.10
C VAL A 71 31.54 -12.53 16.89
N PHE A 72 30.76 -11.55 16.42
CA PHE A 72 29.34 -11.76 16.10
C PHE A 72 29.19 -12.41 14.73
N SER A 73 28.25 -13.34 14.62
CA SER A 73 28.24 -14.36 13.58
C SER A 73 26.85 -14.53 12.95
N LYS A 74 26.80 -14.81 11.65
CA LYS A 74 25.54 -15.02 10.92
C LYS A 74 24.78 -16.31 11.31
N GLN A 75 25.38 -17.20 12.11
CA GLN A 75 24.78 -18.51 12.46
C GLN A 75 24.18 -18.52 13.87
N ASP A 76 24.32 -17.42 14.61
CA ASP A 76 23.67 -17.24 15.89
C ASP A 76 22.90 -15.91 15.88
N ASP A 77 22.09 -15.71 16.91
CA ASP A 77 21.24 -14.54 17.03
C ASP A 77 21.86 -13.46 17.94
N TYR A 78 23.17 -13.54 18.26
CA TYR A 78 23.79 -12.57 19.17
C TYR A 78 23.94 -11.19 18.52
N VAL A 79 23.57 -10.16 19.28
CA VAL A 79 23.68 -8.75 18.91
C VAL A 79 24.51 -8.05 19.99
N GLY A 80 25.51 -7.28 19.54
CA GLY A 80 26.32 -6.42 20.39
C GLY A 80 25.88 -4.96 20.24
N ILE A 81 25.60 -4.31 21.36
CA ILE A 81 25.39 -2.87 21.47
C ILE A 81 26.60 -2.28 22.21
N ASP A 82 27.34 -1.38 21.56
CA ASP A 82 28.47 -0.64 22.12
C ASP A 82 28.09 0.83 22.31
N LEU A 83 28.35 1.36 23.49
CA LEU A 83 28.05 2.74 23.83
C LEU A 83 29.32 3.43 24.39
N ASP A 84 29.91 4.27 23.56
CA ASP A 84 31.12 5.04 23.88
C ASP A 84 30.82 6.27 24.73
N LYS A 85 31.78 6.64 25.61
CA LYS A 85 31.76 7.88 26.41
C LYS A 85 30.51 8.05 27.28
N CYS A 86 29.99 6.95 27.81
CA CYS A 86 28.78 6.93 28.63
C CYS A 86 29.02 6.63 30.11
N CYS A 87 30.27 6.48 30.53
CA CYS A 87 30.66 6.26 31.92
C CYS A 87 31.76 7.26 32.31
N VAL A 88 31.61 7.92 33.46
CA VAL A 88 32.62 8.80 34.07
C VAL A 88 32.76 8.39 35.53
N ASP A 89 33.97 8.05 35.97
CA ASP A 89 34.27 7.63 37.35
C ASP A 89 33.39 6.48 37.89
N GLY A 90 32.94 5.58 36.99
CA GLY A 90 32.08 4.44 37.32
C GLY A 90 30.58 4.74 37.27
N GLU A 91 30.18 6.00 37.17
CA GLU A 91 28.79 6.44 37.05
C GLU A 91 28.34 6.44 35.58
N LEU A 92 27.22 5.77 35.32
CA LEU A 92 26.61 5.69 33.99
C LEU A 92 25.87 6.99 33.63
N SER A 93 25.86 7.36 32.36
CA SER A 93 25.05 8.46 31.85
C SER A 93 23.56 8.10 31.83
N GLU A 94 22.68 9.11 31.77
CA GLU A 94 21.24 8.88 31.58
C GLU A 94 20.95 8.06 30.32
N LEU A 95 21.71 8.30 29.24
CA LEU A 95 21.61 7.53 28.00
C LEU A 95 21.96 6.05 28.22
N ALA A 96 23.03 5.75 28.95
CA ALA A 96 23.39 4.38 29.27
C ALA A 96 22.32 3.69 30.10
N ARG A 97 21.78 4.36 31.14
CA ARG A 97 20.71 3.81 31.98
C ARG A 97 19.43 3.56 31.18
N ASP A 98 19.07 4.48 30.27
CA ASP A 98 17.89 4.33 29.42
C ASP A 98 18.05 3.17 28.42
N ILE A 99 19.20 3.06 27.75
CA ILE A 99 19.48 1.96 26.83
C ILE A 99 19.49 0.61 27.56
N MET A 100 20.08 0.54 28.76
CA MET A 100 20.04 -0.67 29.60
C MET A 100 18.61 -1.01 30.07
N SER A 101 17.76 0.00 30.28
CA SER A 101 16.35 -0.23 30.61
C SER A 101 15.55 -0.72 29.40
N ILE A 102 15.88 -0.28 28.19
CA ILE A 102 15.25 -0.75 26.94
C ILE A 102 15.68 -2.17 26.63
N VAL A 103 16.97 -2.48 26.77
CA VAL A 103 17.55 -3.81 26.49
C VAL A 103 18.20 -4.36 27.77
N PRO A 104 17.40 -4.95 28.68
CA PRO A 104 17.87 -5.42 29.99
C PRO A 104 18.60 -6.76 29.91
N SER A 105 19.75 -6.80 29.22
CA SER A 105 20.55 -8.00 28.97
C SER A 105 21.94 -7.90 29.61
N TYR A 106 22.76 -8.96 29.51
CA TYR A 106 24.15 -8.96 30.00
C TYR A 106 24.90 -7.70 29.55
N THR A 107 25.42 -6.95 30.53
CA THR A 107 26.08 -5.66 30.30
C THR A 107 27.41 -5.60 31.06
N GLU A 108 28.48 -5.18 30.40
CA GLU A 108 29.82 -5.04 30.99
C GLU A 108 30.50 -3.71 30.61
N TYR A 109 31.46 -3.27 31.42
CA TYR A 109 32.28 -2.11 31.08
C TYR A 109 33.26 -2.44 29.94
N SER A 110 33.46 -1.49 29.03
CA SER A 110 34.45 -1.61 27.96
C SER A 110 35.89 -1.48 28.52
N PRO A 111 36.94 -1.90 27.79
CA PRO A 111 38.31 -1.87 28.32
C PRO A 111 38.87 -0.49 28.68
N SER A 112 38.24 0.60 28.23
CA SER A 112 38.63 1.96 28.62
C SER A 112 38.00 2.41 29.94
N GLY A 113 36.99 1.70 30.45
CA GLY A 113 36.18 2.10 31.61
C GLY A 113 35.15 3.20 31.30
N ASN A 114 35.24 3.86 30.14
CA ASN A 114 34.40 5.02 29.80
C ASN A 114 33.19 4.67 28.90
N GLY A 115 32.98 3.39 28.60
CA GLY A 115 31.87 2.90 27.79
C GLY A 115 31.37 1.55 28.28
N ILE A 116 30.27 1.07 27.70
CA ILE A 116 29.65 -0.21 28.06
C ILE A 116 29.34 -1.05 26.81
N HIS A 117 29.33 -2.36 26.97
CA HIS A 117 28.81 -3.30 25.99
C HIS A 117 27.58 -4.01 26.55
N ILE A 118 26.50 -4.08 25.77
CA ILE A 118 25.32 -4.89 26.06
C ILE A 118 25.25 -6.01 25.02
N ILE A 119 25.15 -7.25 25.48
CA ILE A 119 25.06 -8.44 24.63
C ILE A 119 23.67 -9.04 24.79
N THR A 120 22.97 -9.25 23.68
CA THR A 120 21.60 -9.75 23.66
C THR A 120 21.40 -10.72 22.49
N LYS A 121 20.26 -11.40 22.42
CA LYS A 121 19.81 -12.17 21.26
C LYS A 121 18.68 -11.46 20.54
N GLY A 122 18.61 -11.59 19.23
CA GLY A 122 17.43 -11.21 18.47
C GLY A 122 17.73 -10.54 17.13
N LYS A 123 16.67 -10.06 16.48
CA LYS A 123 16.75 -9.47 15.14
C LYS A 123 16.75 -7.94 15.24
N ILE A 124 17.81 -7.31 14.71
CA ILE A 124 17.86 -5.86 14.55
C ILE A 124 17.10 -5.42 13.29
N PRO A 125 16.28 -4.34 13.35
CA PRO A 125 15.46 -3.85 12.24
C PRO A 125 16.31 -3.01 11.25
N LEU A 126 17.27 -3.67 10.59
CA LEU A 126 18.05 -3.02 9.54
C LEU A 126 17.30 -3.04 8.21
N ARG A 127 17.23 -1.88 7.55
CA ARG A 127 16.84 -1.76 6.14
C ARG A 127 18.09 -2.01 5.28
N GLY A 128 18.09 -3.04 4.43
CA GLY A 128 19.19 -3.42 3.54
C GLY A 128 20.20 -4.45 4.10
N PRO A 129 21.28 -4.80 3.35
CA PRO A 129 22.24 -5.87 3.69
C PRO A 129 23.19 -5.53 4.85
N GLY A 130 22.95 -4.42 5.54
CA GLY A 130 23.78 -3.94 6.63
C GLY A 130 23.97 -4.96 7.75
N THR A 131 25.11 -4.85 8.43
CA THR A 131 25.51 -5.75 9.52
C THR A 131 25.33 -5.13 10.91
N GLY A 132 25.00 -3.84 10.93
CA GLY A 132 24.75 -3.03 12.12
C GLY A 132 24.47 -1.56 11.78
N LYS A 133 24.31 -0.72 12.80
CA LYS A 133 24.13 0.72 12.67
C LYS A 133 24.93 1.49 13.71
N LYS A 134 25.44 2.66 13.32
CA LYS A 134 26.25 3.55 14.14
C LYS A 134 25.63 4.93 14.15
N VAL A 135 25.50 5.53 15.33
CA VAL A 135 25.00 6.88 15.57
C VAL A 135 26.09 7.69 16.28
N PRO A 136 27.04 8.28 15.52
CA PRO A 136 28.23 8.91 16.10
C PRO A 136 27.94 10.05 17.07
N SER A 137 26.81 10.74 16.90
CA SER A 137 26.41 11.89 17.74
C SER A 137 26.16 11.52 19.19
N ILE A 138 25.79 10.27 19.48
CA ILE A 138 25.52 9.77 20.83
C ILE A 138 26.43 8.61 21.23
N GLY A 139 27.45 8.29 20.42
CA GLY A 139 28.38 7.20 20.70
C GLY A 139 27.79 5.79 20.64
N LEU A 140 26.61 5.60 20.02
CA LEU A 140 25.90 4.31 19.97
C LEU A 140 26.26 3.51 18.71
N GLU A 141 26.61 2.25 18.87
CA GLU A 141 26.84 1.27 17.80
C GLU A 141 26.11 -0.04 18.10
N VAL A 142 25.44 -0.64 17.09
CA VAL A 142 24.73 -1.90 17.24
C VAL A 142 25.08 -2.83 16.07
N TYR A 143 25.53 -4.05 16.33
CA TYR A 143 25.97 -5.01 15.31
C TYR A 143 25.46 -6.42 15.57
N ARG A 144 25.06 -7.13 14.49
CA ARG A 144 24.63 -8.55 14.55
C ARG A 144 25.65 -9.54 13.98
N HIS A 145 26.59 -9.09 13.14
CA HIS A 145 27.67 -9.94 12.63
C HIS A 145 28.81 -9.13 12.01
N THR A 146 29.92 -9.78 11.60
CA THR A 146 31.07 -9.19 10.87
C THR A 146 31.86 -8.09 11.62
N ARG A 147 31.63 -8.02 12.92
CA ARG A 147 32.37 -7.20 13.89
C ARG A 147 32.68 -8.07 15.10
N TYR A 148 33.73 -7.72 15.82
CA TYR A 148 34.04 -8.30 17.11
C TYR A 148 34.01 -7.20 18.16
N PHE A 149 33.56 -7.53 19.36
CA PHE A 149 33.70 -6.65 20.52
C PHE A 149 34.78 -7.20 21.44
N THR A 150 35.47 -6.29 22.13
CA THR A 150 36.38 -6.68 23.22
C THR A 150 35.56 -7.03 24.45
N PHE A 151 35.92 -8.11 25.15
CA PHE A 151 35.22 -8.58 26.33
C PHE A 151 36.08 -8.42 27.58
N THR A 152 35.50 -7.89 28.65
CA THR A 152 36.18 -7.63 29.92
C THR A 152 35.73 -8.56 31.04
N GLY A 153 34.47 -9.05 31.00
CA GLY A 153 33.84 -9.73 32.13
C GLY A 153 33.57 -8.80 33.32
N ASP A 154 33.80 -7.50 33.18
CA ASP A 154 33.56 -6.49 34.22
C ASP A 154 32.08 -6.12 34.23
N SER A 155 31.27 -7.08 34.67
CA SER A 155 29.82 -7.04 34.55
C SER A 155 29.22 -5.94 35.42
N ILE A 156 28.32 -5.15 34.83
CA ILE A 156 27.54 -4.11 35.50
C ILE A 156 26.29 -4.72 36.15
N ASN A 157 25.73 -5.77 35.55
CA ASN A 157 24.58 -6.50 36.04
C ASN A 157 24.85 -8.01 36.08
N ASN A 158 23.93 -8.80 36.63
CA ASN A 158 24.03 -10.26 36.63
C ASN A 158 22.99 -10.90 35.67
N ASN A 159 22.62 -10.19 34.60
CA ASN A 159 21.59 -10.66 33.67
C ASN A 159 22.17 -11.74 32.75
N HIS A 160 21.30 -12.65 32.29
CA HIS A 160 21.61 -13.57 31.20
C HIS A 160 21.60 -12.85 29.84
N VAL A 161 22.00 -13.53 28.75
CA VAL A 161 21.83 -12.97 27.40
C VAL A 161 20.39 -13.20 26.95
N GLU A 162 19.57 -12.16 27.10
CA GLU A 162 18.14 -12.21 26.85
C GLU A 162 17.77 -12.12 25.37
N GLU A 163 16.65 -12.72 24.95
CA GLU A 163 16.03 -12.47 23.65
C GLU A 163 15.31 -11.11 23.70
N SER A 164 15.67 -10.21 22.80
CA SER A 164 15.26 -8.81 22.83
C SER A 164 14.86 -8.31 21.45
N THR A 165 14.30 -9.14 20.57
CA THR A 165 13.89 -8.68 19.22
C THR A 165 12.96 -7.46 19.28
N GLU A 166 11.96 -7.45 20.18
CA GLU A 166 11.06 -6.30 20.32
C GLU A 166 11.73 -5.09 20.98
N ASN A 167 12.56 -5.33 22.00
CA ASN A 167 13.33 -4.29 22.69
C ASN A 167 14.34 -3.61 21.77
N LEU A 168 14.98 -4.36 20.87
CA LEU A 168 15.86 -3.85 19.83
C LEU A 168 15.09 -2.96 18.85
N LYS A 169 13.81 -3.24 18.54
CA LYS A 169 12.99 -2.31 17.73
C LYS A 169 12.76 -0.99 18.44
N VAL A 170 12.46 -1.03 19.75
CA VAL A 170 12.29 0.19 20.57
C VAL A 170 13.58 1.02 20.60
N LEU A 171 14.73 0.36 20.81
CA LEU A 171 16.04 1.01 20.77
C LEU A 171 16.28 1.72 19.42
N PHE A 172 16.00 1.02 18.31
CA PHE A 172 16.16 1.57 16.97
C PHE A 172 15.24 2.78 16.71
N GLN A 173 13.97 2.67 17.08
CA GLN A 173 13.01 3.75 16.90
C GLN A 173 13.38 5.00 17.72
N LYS A 174 13.89 4.81 18.93
CA LYS A 174 14.19 5.92 19.84
C LYS A 174 15.50 6.62 19.51
N TYR A 175 16.54 5.87 19.14
CA TYR A 175 17.91 6.40 19.06
C TYR A 175 18.57 6.31 17.67
N ILE A 176 18.01 5.55 16.74
CA ILE A 176 18.64 5.29 15.43
C ILE A 176 17.81 5.88 14.27
N GLU A 177 16.48 5.84 14.36
CA GLU A 177 15.59 6.44 13.36
C GLU A 177 15.50 7.97 13.55
N LYS A 178 15.69 8.72 12.45
CA LYS A 178 15.50 10.17 12.48
C LYS A 178 14.01 10.50 12.50
N LYS A 179 13.54 11.24 13.50
CA LYS A 179 12.25 11.94 13.42
C LYS A 179 12.36 13.00 12.33
N GLU A 180 11.58 12.87 11.25
CA GLU A 180 11.40 13.96 10.30
C GLU A 180 10.66 15.11 10.99
N VAL A 181 11.28 16.28 10.99
CA VAL A 181 10.61 17.54 11.29
C VAL A 181 9.78 17.91 10.05
N PRO A 182 8.53 18.38 10.18
CA PRO A 182 7.67 18.66 9.03
C PRO A 182 8.29 19.72 8.13
N ALA A 183 8.57 19.36 6.88
CA ALA A 183 9.01 20.30 5.86
C ALA A 183 7.89 21.29 5.53
N ALA A 184 8.23 22.58 5.61
CA ALA A 184 7.37 23.68 5.23
C ALA A 184 7.02 23.64 3.73
N SER A 185 5.80 24.11 3.46
CA SER A 185 5.06 24.32 2.22
C SER A 185 5.89 24.59 0.95
N LYS A 186 5.64 23.84 -0.12
CA LYS A 186 5.95 24.25 -1.50
C LYS A 186 4.65 24.57 -2.26
N ILE A 187 4.56 25.78 -2.80
CA ILE A 187 3.62 26.15 -3.88
C ILE A 187 4.42 26.26 -5.21
N PRO A 188 3.76 26.41 -6.37
CA PRO A 188 3.84 25.50 -7.50
C PRO A 188 4.89 25.91 -8.55
N SER A 189 5.15 24.96 -9.44
CA SER A 189 5.98 25.06 -10.65
C SER A 189 5.80 26.36 -11.44
N VAL A 190 6.90 27.14 -11.56
CA VAL A 190 7.06 28.18 -12.57
C VAL A 190 7.84 27.61 -13.77
N SER A 191 7.31 27.96 -14.93
CA SER A 191 7.72 27.68 -16.31
C SER A 191 9.22 27.61 -16.61
N LYS A 192 9.56 26.69 -17.53
CA LYS A 192 10.83 26.62 -18.24
C LYS A 192 11.16 27.94 -18.95
N GLY A 193 12.34 28.48 -18.65
CA GLY A 193 13.02 29.51 -19.45
C GLY A 193 13.29 30.82 -18.70
N SER A 194 14.42 30.94 -18.00
CA SER A 194 15.01 32.25 -17.69
C SER A 194 16.52 32.16 -17.46
N ASN A 195 17.24 33.17 -17.96
CA ASN A 195 18.69 33.36 -17.80
C ASN A 195 19.06 33.42 -16.31
N ARG A 196 20.01 32.55 -15.89
CA ARG A 196 20.39 32.37 -14.48
C ARG A 196 21.34 33.42 -13.90
N SER A 197 21.88 34.32 -14.72
CA SER A 197 22.71 35.44 -14.25
C SER A 197 21.94 36.52 -13.47
N ASN A 198 20.62 36.37 -13.29
CA ASN A 198 19.74 37.36 -12.64
C ASN A 198 19.08 36.89 -11.32
N LEU A 199 19.58 35.83 -10.67
CA LEU A 199 19.02 35.39 -9.38
C LEU A 199 19.38 36.36 -8.23
N SER A 200 18.42 36.61 -7.34
CA SER A 200 18.66 37.40 -6.12
C SER A 200 19.49 36.62 -5.10
N ASN A 201 20.16 37.32 -4.17
CA ASN A 201 20.98 36.67 -3.13
C ASN A 201 20.13 35.75 -2.23
N SER A 202 18.90 36.17 -1.89
CA SER A 202 17.95 35.37 -1.11
C SER A 202 17.60 34.03 -1.77
N GLU A 203 17.31 34.04 -3.08
CA GLU A 203 17.01 32.82 -3.83
C GLU A 203 18.22 31.89 -3.95
N LEU A 204 19.44 32.46 -4.04
CA LEU A 204 20.67 31.67 -4.03
C LEU A 204 20.91 31.02 -2.66
N TRP A 205 20.70 31.75 -1.56
CA TRP A 205 20.79 31.19 -0.21
C TRP A 205 19.79 30.06 0.02
N GLU A 206 18.54 30.26 -0.37
CA GLU A 206 17.51 29.23 -0.26
C GLU A 206 17.91 27.96 -1.02
N ARG A 207 18.46 28.10 -2.22
CA ARG A 207 18.96 26.96 -3.01
C ARG A 207 20.20 26.32 -2.39
N MET A 208 21.12 27.11 -1.84
CA MET A 208 22.33 26.64 -1.17
C MET A 208 21.98 25.83 0.08
N PHE A 209 21.06 26.32 0.94
CA PHE A 209 20.64 25.64 2.16
C PHE A 209 19.83 24.36 1.91
N ASN A 210 19.15 24.27 0.78
CA ASN A 210 18.42 23.07 0.36
C ASN A 210 19.27 22.06 -0.44
N SER A 211 20.57 22.32 -0.62
CA SER A 211 21.48 21.44 -1.36
C SER A 211 22.02 20.28 -0.51
N LYS A 212 22.70 19.31 -1.14
CA LYS A 212 23.37 18.17 -0.46
C LYS A 212 24.29 18.61 0.67
N ASN A 213 24.94 19.77 0.54
CA ASN A 213 25.83 20.36 1.55
C ASN A 213 25.15 21.49 2.35
N GLY A 214 23.84 21.66 2.21
CA GLY A 214 23.11 22.83 2.71
C GLY A 214 23.14 23.01 4.21
N GLY A 215 23.19 21.92 4.99
CA GLY A 215 23.41 21.98 6.44
C GLY A 215 24.76 22.61 6.80
N ALA A 216 25.85 22.15 6.17
CA ALA A 216 27.18 22.71 6.39
C ALA A 216 27.29 24.16 5.91
N ILE A 217 26.65 24.49 4.78
CA ILE A 217 26.61 25.87 4.27
C ILE A 217 25.83 26.78 5.23
N LYS A 218 24.75 26.29 5.83
CA LYS A 218 23.96 27.02 6.83
C LYS A 218 24.75 27.26 8.11
N ASP A 219 25.49 26.26 8.58
CA ASP A 219 26.38 26.40 9.73
C ASP A 219 27.45 27.48 9.47
N LEU A 220 28.08 27.47 8.29
CA LEU A 220 29.02 28.51 7.86
C LEU A 220 28.36 29.89 7.78
N PHE A 221 27.18 29.99 7.16
CA PHE A 221 26.41 31.24 7.05
C PHE A 221 26.05 31.82 8.42
N CYS A 222 25.71 30.97 9.39
CA CYS A 222 25.42 31.35 10.77
C CYS A 222 26.67 31.57 11.64
N GLY A 223 27.88 31.47 11.08
CA GLY A 223 29.12 31.79 11.77
C GLY A 223 29.71 30.67 12.63
N VAL A 224 29.31 29.41 12.40
CA VAL A 224 29.88 28.24 13.10
C VAL A 224 31.29 27.98 12.56
N LEU A 225 32.29 28.13 13.43
CA LEU A 225 33.70 28.04 13.06
C LEU A 225 34.17 26.60 12.87
N ILE A 226 34.85 26.35 11.76
CA ILE A 226 35.59 25.11 11.54
C ILE A 226 36.83 25.13 12.44
N ASN A 227 36.89 24.20 13.40
CA ASN A 227 38.00 24.07 14.37
C ASN A 227 38.33 25.37 15.14
N GLY A 228 37.36 26.29 15.29
CA GLY A 228 37.58 27.58 15.95
C GLY A 228 38.39 28.60 15.13
N ASP A 229 38.69 28.34 13.86
CA ASP A 229 39.47 29.24 13.01
C ASP A 229 38.57 29.99 12.01
N HIS A 230 38.54 31.32 12.14
CA HIS A 230 37.79 32.17 11.23
C HIS A 230 38.32 32.12 9.79
N SER A 231 39.63 32.06 9.56
CA SER A 231 40.15 32.21 8.20
C SER A 231 39.91 30.97 7.31
N SER A 232 39.99 29.76 7.87
CA SER A 232 39.54 28.55 7.17
C SER A 232 38.03 28.50 6.98
N THR A 233 37.26 29.06 7.91
CA THR A 233 35.79 29.15 7.81
C THR A 233 35.36 30.14 6.71
N ASP A 234 36.02 31.31 6.64
CA ASP A 234 35.83 32.32 5.58
C ASP A 234 36.08 31.68 4.20
N MET A 235 37.18 30.94 4.05
CA MET A 235 37.54 30.25 2.81
C MET A 235 36.54 29.14 2.44
N ALA A 236 36.04 28.39 3.42
CA ALA A 236 35.06 27.33 3.17
C ALA A 236 33.73 27.90 2.64
N LEU A 237 33.25 29.01 3.22
CA LEU A 237 32.06 29.69 2.71
C LEU A 237 32.31 30.30 1.32
N ALA A 238 33.46 30.93 1.10
CA ALA A 238 33.85 31.50 -0.19
C ALA A 238 33.92 30.45 -1.31
N ASN A 239 34.40 29.23 -1.04
CA ASN A 239 34.40 28.12 -2.00
C ASN A 239 32.99 27.67 -2.39
N HIS A 240 32.05 27.65 -1.44
CA HIS A 240 30.65 27.37 -1.75
C HIS A 240 30.05 28.50 -2.58
N LEU A 241 30.30 29.76 -2.24
CA LEU A 241 29.84 30.90 -3.03
C LEU A 241 30.39 30.86 -4.47
N ALA A 242 31.69 30.58 -4.65
CA ALA A 242 32.32 30.46 -5.97
C ALA A 242 31.64 29.42 -6.88
N PHE A 243 31.19 28.29 -6.30
CA PHE A 243 30.43 27.29 -7.05
C PHE A 243 29.03 27.80 -7.44
N TRP A 244 28.31 28.43 -6.51
CA TRP A 244 26.89 28.80 -6.69
C TRP A 244 26.66 30.10 -7.46
N THR A 245 27.64 31.01 -7.49
CA THR A 245 27.56 32.28 -8.23
C THR A 245 28.24 32.22 -9.60
N ASP A 246 28.59 31.02 -10.08
CA ASP A 246 29.39 30.84 -11.30
C ASP A 246 30.68 31.68 -11.31
N LYS A 247 31.31 31.82 -10.13
CA LYS A 247 32.55 32.59 -9.91
C LYS A 247 32.41 34.10 -10.14
N ASP A 248 31.21 34.66 -10.06
CA ASP A 248 31.00 36.10 -10.02
C ASP A 248 31.50 36.68 -8.69
N ALA A 249 32.67 37.33 -8.72
CA ALA A 249 33.34 37.90 -7.56
C ALA A 249 32.49 38.97 -6.83
N ALA A 250 31.78 39.83 -7.56
CA ALA A 250 30.94 40.87 -6.97
C ALA A 250 29.74 40.26 -6.26
N LYS A 251 29.15 39.21 -6.83
CA LYS A 251 28.06 38.45 -6.22
C LYS A 251 28.54 37.69 -4.97
N MET A 252 29.74 37.10 -5.01
CA MET A 252 30.34 36.43 -3.86
C MET A 252 30.57 37.41 -2.70
N ASP A 253 31.10 38.61 -2.97
CA ASP A 253 31.31 39.62 -1.93
C ASP A 253 30.00 40.07 -1.28
N THR A 254 29.00 40.44 -2.10
CA THR A 254 27.69 40.87 -1.58
C THR A 254 27.00 39.78 -0.74
N MET A 255 27.08 38.51 -1.14
CA MET A 255 26.54 37.40 -0.36
C MET A 255 27.37 37.11 0.90
N PHE A 256 28.70 37.19 0.85
CA PHE A 256 29.54 36.97 2.04
C PHE A 256 29.23 37.98 3.15
N ARG A 257 28.95 39.24 2.77
CA ARG A 257 28.54 40.32 3.69
C ARG A 257 27.19 40.06 4.38
N GLU A 258 26.35 39.19 3.84
CA GLU A 258 25.08 38.77 4.45
C GLU A 258 25.26 37.67 5.50
N SER A 259 26.45 37.06 5.59
CA SER A 259 26.75 36.00 6.55
C SER A 259 27.21 36.55 7.91
N ALA A 260 27.07 35.72 8.95
CA ALA A 260 27.58 36.03 10.28
C ALA A 260 29.12 35.93 10.40
N LEU A 261 29.82 35.60 9.30
CA LEU A 261 31.30 35.61 9.24
C LEU A 261 31.87 36.98 8.88
N MET A 262 31.02 37.92 8.43
CA MET A 262 31.46 39.27 8.05
C MET A 262 32.06 40.03 9.25
N ARG A 263 33.21 40.67 9.02
CA ARG A 263 33.98 41.41 10.04
C ARG A 263 34.92 42.42 9.37
N ASP A 264 35.39 43.41 10.14
CA ASP A 264 36.31 44.46 9.67
C ASP A 264 37.54 43.94 8.91
N LYS A 265 37.99 42.71 9.22
CA LYS A 265 39.12 42.08 8.52
C LYS A 265 38.86 41.96 7.02
N TRP A 266 37.61 41.76 6.59
CA TRP A 266 37.22 41.56 5.20
C TRP A 266 37.66 42.72 4.29
N ASP A 267 37.52 43.96 4.77
CA ASP A 267 37.83 45.18 4.01
C ASP A 267 39.25 45.73 4.28
N LYS A 268 40.07 45.03 5.06
CA LYS A 268 41.46 45.45 5.35
C LYS A 268 42.41 45.01 4.26
N GLN A 269 43.24 45.92 3.77
CA GLN A 269 44.35 45.61 2.87
C GLN A 269 45.30 44.59 3.50
N HIS A 270 45.59 43.54 2.74
CA HIS A 270 46.37 42.38 3.20
C HIS A 270 47.48 41.96 2.21
N SER A 271 47.58 42.65 1.08
CA SER A 271 48.55 42.43 0.01
C SER A 271 49.40 43.69 -0.23
N SER A 272 50.65 43.51 -0.69
CA SER A 272 51.51 44.60 -1.20
C SER A 272 50.93 45.33 -2.40
N ASP A 273 50.02 44.68 -3.12
CA ASP A 273 49.41 45.18 -4.36
C ASP A 273 48.08 45.90 -4.10
N GLY A 274 47.74 46.14 -2.84
CA GLY A 274 46.59 46.96 -2.42
C GLY A 274 45.26 46.20 -2.25
N LEU A 275 45.22 44.88 -2.49
CA LEU A 275 44.01 44.06 -2.31
C LEU A 275 43.65 43.85 -0.83
N THR A 276 42.36 43.82 -0.56
CA THR A 276 41.76 43.47 0.74
C THR A 276 41.79 41.96 1.00
N TYR A 277 41.70 41.58 2.28
CA TYR A 277 41.59 40.17 2.67
C TYR A 277 40.39 39.46 2.02
N GLY A 278 39.26 40.17 1.88
CA GLY A 278 38.05 39.66 1.22
C GLY A 278 38.29 39.38 -0.26
N GLU A 279 38.88 40.32 -0.99
CA GLU A 279 39.24 40.15 -2.40
C GLU A 279 40.22 38.98 -2.59
N MET A 280 41.28 38.89 -1.78
CA MET A 280 42.21 37.76 -1.82
C MET A 280 41.54 36.41 -1.52
N THR A 281 40.55 36.40 -0.63
CA THR A 281 39.80 35.19 -0.27
C THR A 281 38.89 34.74 -1.42
N ILE A 282 38.22 35.69 -2.07
CA ILE A 282 37.38 35.45 -3.25
C ILE A 282 38.23 34.94 -4.42
N ASP A 283 39.35 35.60 -4.73
CA ASP A 283 40.25 35.20 -5.82
C ASP A 283 40.78 33.78 -5.62
N ARG A 284 41.15 33.45 -4.39
CA ARG A 284 41.63 32.11 -4.02
C ARG A 284 40.52 31.07 -4.12
N ALA A 285 39.28 31.42 -3.74
CA ALA A 285 38.13 30.54 -3.87
C ALA A 285 37.77 30.28 -5.34
N ILE A 286 37.76 31.31 -6.19
CA ILE A 286 37.56 31.23 -7.64
C ILE A 286 38.61 30.32 -8.30
N SER A 287 39.87 30.46 -7.87
CA SER A 287 41.00 29.69 -8.40
C SER A 287 41.00 28.23 -7.95
N SER A 288 40.63 27.95 -6.70
CA SER A 288 40.64 26.60 -6.13
C SER A 288 39.36 25.80 -6.39
N THR A 289 38.26 26.47 -6.74
CA THR A 289 36.99 25.82 -7.07
C THR A 289 36.97 25.42 -8.55
N HIS A 290 37.20 24.14 -8.87
CA HIS A 290 37.33 23.68 -10.26
C HIS A 290 36.00 23.64 -11.05
N ASN A 291 34.86 23.46 -10.37
CA ASN A 291 33.54 23.35 -10.99
C ASN A 291 32.62 24.47 -10.51
N SER A 292 31.71 24.93 -11.36
CA SER A 292 30.62 25.86 -11.02
C SER A 292 29.26 25.20 -11.23
N ILE A 293 28.18 25.85 -10.79
CA ILE A 293 26.83 25.33 -10.95
C ILE A 293 26.41 25.20 -12.42
N SER A 294 26.92 26.06 -13.31
CA SER A 294 26.77 25.92 -14.76
C SER A 294 27.53 24.69 -15.31
N ASN A 295 28.75 24.44 -14.84
CA ASN A 295 29.48 23.21 -15.17
C ASN A 295 28.76 21.96 -14.65
N ASN A 296 28.16 22.00 -13.46
CA ASN A 296 27.44 20.87 -12.88
C ASN A 296 26.13 20.53 -13.61
N ASN A 297 25.48 21.50 -14.27
CA ASN A 297 24.30 21.24 -15.10
C ASN A 297 24.67 20.70 -16.49
N ALA A 298 25.84 21.05 -17.04
CA ALA A 298 26.40 20.37 -18.20
C ALA A 298 27.01 18.98 -17.86
N SER A 299 27.28 18.74 -16.58
CA SER A 299 27.98 17.55 -16.06
C SER A 299 27.11 16.62 -15.18
N ASN A 300 25.79 16.79 -15.16
CA ASN A 300 24.82 15.91 -14.47
C ASN A 300 24.73 14.50 -15.12
N ASN A 301 25.80 14.05 -15.77
CA ASN A 301 25.98 12.74 -16.37
C ASN A 301 27.10 11.91 -15.70
N LYS A 302 27.49 12.19 -14.45
CA LYS A 302 28.39 11.29 -13.69
C LYS A 302 28.09 11.24 -12.18
N GLU A 303 27.19 10.34 -11.80
CA GLU A 303 27.38 9.42 -10.66
C GLU A 303 26.89 8.04 -11.14
N ASN A 304 27.67 7.38 -12.00
CA ASN A 304 27.68 5.92 -12.02
C ASN A 304 28.57 5.52 -10.85
N GLU A 305 28.00 4.92 -9.79
CA GLU A 305 28.70 3.81 -9.16
C GLU A 305 29.13 2.90 -10.31
N LYS A 306 30.44 2.76 -10.54
CA LYS A 306 30.93 1.95 -11.67
C LYS A 306 30.50 0.51 -11.41
N ILE A 307 29.38 0.12 -12.01
CA ILE A 307 29.05 -1.29 -12.25
C ILE A 307 30.28 -1.87 -12.95
N LEU A 308 30.88 -2.85 -12.28
CA LEU A 308 32.06 -3.53 -12.79
C LEU A 308 31.62 -4.28 -14.04
N LEU A 309 32.12 -3.86 -15.20
CA LEU A 309 31.83 -4.55 -16.45
C LEU A 309 32.49 -5.93 -16.39
N PRO A 310 31.69 -7.00 -16.43
CA PRO A 310 32.22 -8.34 -16.28
C PRO A 310 32.96 -8.76 -17.55
N SER A 311 34.09 -9.43 -17.40
CA SER A 311 34.79 -10.04 -18.55
C SER A 311 33.84 -11.00 -19.29
N PRO A 312 33.79 -11.00 -20.64
CA PRO A 312 34.69 -10.30 -21.57
C PRO A 312 34.18 -8.93 -22.06
N TYR A 313 33.27 -8.28 -21.34
CA TYR A 313 32.68 -7.01 -21.77
C TYR A 313 33.48 -5.80 -21.31
N LYS A 314 33.55 -4.78 -22.16
CA LYS A 314 34.18 -3.49 -21.83
C LYS A 314 33.44 -2.30 -22.42
N ASP A 315 33.63 -1.17 -21.79
CA ASP A 315 33.20 0.14 -22.27
C ASP A 315 34.30 0.74 -23.15
N ILE A 316 33.97 1.06 -24.40
CA ILE A 316 34.81 1.84 -25.29
C ILE A 316 34.00 3.08 -25.72
N ASN A 317 34.40 4.25 -25.24
CA ASN A 317 33.77 5.54 -25.55
C ASN A 317 32.25 5.59 -25.27
N GLY A 318 31.81 4.92 -24.20
CA GLY A 318 30.41 4.85 -23.78
C GLY A 318 29.62 3.70 -24.41
N ALA A 319 30.20 2.97 -25.38
CA ALA A 319 29.57 1.84 -26.06
C ALA A 319 30.05 0.50 -25.49
N LEU A 320 29.17 -0.50 -25.49
CA LEU A 320 29.44 -1.84 -24.99
C LEU A 320 30.09 -2.68 -26.08
N TYR A 321 31.27 -3.24 -25.79
CA TYR A 321 31.97 -4.18 -26.64
C TYR A 321 32.19 -5.51 -25.92
N LYS A 322 32.20 -6.60 -26.68
CA LYS A 322 32.68 -7.91 -26.24
C LYS A 322 34.10 -8.11 -26.77
N VAL A 323 35.01 -8.46 -25.88
CA VAL A 323 36.40 -8.78 -26.21
C VAL A 323 36.50 -10.26 -26.55
N GLU A 324 37.03 -10.58 -27.74
CA GLU A 324 37.37 -11.95 -28.11
C GLU A 324 38.86 -12.04 -28.38
N ILE A 325 39.52 -12.99 -27.71
CA ILE A 325 40.94 -13.25 -27.91
C ILE A 325 41.07 -14.34 -28.96
N LYS A 326 41.74 -14.03 -30.08
CA LYS A 326 42.10 -15.00 -31.12
C LYS A 326 43.60 -15.26 -31.08
N VAL A 327 43.99 -16.51 -30.93
CA VAL A 327 45.38 -16.93 -31.02
C VAL A 327 45.67 -17.38 -32.45
N LYS A 328 46.60 -16.71 -33.14
CA LYS A 328 47.08 -17.11 -34.47
C LYS A 328 48.60 -17.18 -34.45
N LYS A 329 49.17 -18.36 -34.73
CA LYS A 329 50.62 -18.57 -34.97
C LYS A 329 51.52 -17.76 -34.01
N ASP A 330 51.35 -17.99 -32.71
CA ASP A 330 52.10 -17.36 -31.61
C ASP A 330 51.83 -15.87 -31.32
N GLU A 331 50.86 -15.24 -32.00
CA GLU A 331 50.37 -13.90 -31.66
C GLU A 331 48.95 -13.94 -31.07
N ILE A 332 48.74 -13.17 -29.99
CA ILE A 332 47.44 -12.97 -29.33
C ILE A 332 46.80 -11.70 -29.92
N GLU A 333 45.75 -11.87 -30.72
CA GLU A 333 45.00 -10.77 -31.33
C GLU A 333 43.70 -10.52 -30.53
N GLU A 334 43.57 -9.33 -29.93
CA GLU A 334 42.36 -8.91 -29.22
C GLU A 334 41.37 -8.25 -30.21
N GLN A 335 40.22 -8.90 -30.43
CA GLN A 335 39.15 -8.38 -31.28
C GLN A 335 38.01 -7.78 -30.44
N ASN A 336 37.66 -6.52 -30.71
CA ASN A 336 36.56 -5.83 -30.05
C ASN A 336 35.30 -5.89 -30.91
N ILE A 337 34.30 -6.66 -30.50
CA ILE A 337 33.03 -6.80 -31.21
C ILE A 337 32.02 -5.82 -30.61
N PRO A 338 31.45 -4.88 -31.39
CA PRO A 338 30.44 -3.95 -30.88
C PRO A 338 29.15 -4.70 -30.54
N VAL A 339 28.64 -4.47 -29.32
CA VAL A 339 27.41 -5.09 -28.82
C VAL A 339 26.28 -4.08 -28.76
N ALA A 340 26.48 -2.94 -28.08
CA ALA A 340 25.46 -1.91 -27.93
C ALA A 340 26.07 -0.51 -28.02
N ARG A 341 25.31 0.43 -28.60
CA ARG A 341 25.73 1.83 -28.80
C ARG A 341 26.01 2.57 -27.50
N HIS A 342 25.35 2.15 -26.42
CA HIS A 342 25.58 2.64 -25.06
C HIS A 342 25.60 1.46 -24.11
N VAL A 343 26.42 1.53 -23.05
CA VAL A 343 26.43 0.52 -21.98
C VAL A 343 25.11 0.61 -21.19
N PRO A 344 24.23 -0.40 -21.28
CA PRO A 344 23.05 -0.45 -20.43
C PRO A 344 23.43 -1.01 -19.06
N TYR A 345 22.71 -0.62 -18.01
CA TYR A 345 23.02 -1.04 -16.66
C TYR A 345 21.78 -1.22 -15.79
N LEU A 346 21.91 -2.05 -14.75
CA LEU A 346 20.84 -2.36 -13.81
C LEU A 346 21.03 -1.52 -12.55
N LYS A 347 20.01 -0.73 -12.19
CA LYS A 347 20.07 0.15 -11.03
C LYS A 347 19.61 -0.55 -9.76
N ARG A 348 18.46 -1.22 -9.82
CA ARG A 348 17.84 -1.93 -8.69
C ARG A 348 17.23 -3.25 -9.15
N GLU A 349 17.18 -4.20 -8.23
CA GLU A 349 16.38 -5.42 -8.30
C GLU A 349 15.18 -5.27 -7.37
N LEU A 350 13.97 -5.46 -7.88
CA LEU A 350 12.73 -5.36 -7.12
C LEU A 350 12.05 -6.73 -7.04
N CYS A 351 11.90 -7.23 -5.83
CA CYS A 351 11.17 -8.46 -5.55
C CYS A 351 9.68 -8.16 -5.33
N ASN A 352 8.80 -8.81 -6.09
CA ASN A 352 7.37 -8.74 -5.86
C ASN A 352 7.02 -9.51 -4.57
N ILE A 353 6.30 -8.87 -3.65
CA ILE A 353 5.97 -9.53 -2.37
C ILE A 353 4.86 -10.56 -2.50
N GLU A 354 3.98 -10.47 -3.50
CA GLU A 354 2.84 -11.39 -3.66
C GLU A 354 3.15 -12.52 -4.64
N LYS A 355 4.00 -12.27 -5.63
CA LYS A 355 4.38 -13.21 -6.67
C LYS A 355 5.87 -13.52 -6.59
N PRO A 356 6.31 -14.76 -6.87
CA PRO A 356 7.72 -15.11 -6.94
C PRO A 356 8.35 -14.58 -8.25
N GLN A 357 8.27 -13.26 -8.46
CA GLN A 357 8.72 -12.56 -9.66
C GLN A 357 9.70 -11.47 -9.26
N VAL A 358 10.76 -11.34 -10.06
CA VAL A 358 11.82 -10.36 -9.90
C VAL A 358 11.78 -9.41 -11.09
N TYR A 359 11.95 -8.13 -10.79
CA TYR A 359 12.02 -7.04 -11.75
C TYR A 359 13.35 -6.31 -11.61
N TYR A 360 13.83 -5.71 -12.70
CA TYR A 360 15.03 -4.90 -12.70
C TYR A 360 14.73 -3.51 -13.24
N GLU A 361 15.29 -2.48 -12.61
CA GLU A 361 15.35 -1.14 -13.18
C GLU A 361 16.49 -1.06 -14.18
N LEU A 362 16.16 -1.29 -15.45
CA LEU A 362 17.10 -1.23 -16.56
C LEU A 362 17.23 0.22 -17.04
N THR A 363 18.45 0.73 -17.07
CA THR A 363 18.76 2.08 -17.54
C THR A 363 19.71 2.03 -18.74
N TRP A 364 19.45 2.87 -19.74
CA TRP A 364 20.34 3.06 -20.89
C TRP A 364 20.32 4.50 -21.36
N ASN A 365 21.37 4.92 -22.07
CA ASN A 365 21.40 6.21 -22.71
C ASN A 365 20.77 6.14 -24.11
N ASN A 366 19.88 7.09 -24.40
CA ASN A 366 19.28 7.31 -25.70
C ASN A 366 19.56 8.76 -26.15
N ARG A 367 20.57 8.94 -26.99
CA ARG A 367 20.95 10.24 -27.58
C ARG A 367 21.11 11.36 -26.54
N GLY A 368 21.77 11.05 -25.42
CA GLY A 368 22.02 11.99 -24.33
C GLY A 368 20.98 11.96 -23.19
N ASN A 369 19.82 11.33 -23.39
CA ASN A 369 18.81 11.15 -22.34
C ASN A 369 18.92 9.76 -21.70
N ASN A 370 18.99 9.68 -20.38
CA ASN A 370 18.92 8.39 -19.69
C ASN A 370 17.45 7.95 -19.61
N VAL A 371 17.16 6.76 -20.17
CA VAL A 371 15.86 6.11 -20.12
C VAL A 371 15.96 5.00 -19.09
N THR A 372 15.04 4.98 -18.13
CA THR A 372 14.91 3.93 -17.13
C THR A 372 13.58 3.23 -17.34
N GLU A 373 13.60 1.91 -17.48
CA GLU A 373 12.42 1.07 -17.60
C GLU A 373 12.49 -0.07 -16.61
N LEU A 374 11.34 -0.42 -16.03
CA LEU A 374 11.22 -1.61 -15.22
C LEU A 374 10.94 -2.81 -16.13
N VAL A 375 11.76 -3.85 -16.02
CA VAL A 375 11.65 -5.06 -16.83
C VAL A 375 11.61 -6.29 -15.96
N THR A 376 10.93 -7.35 -16.40
CA THR A 376 10.95 -8.62 -15.67
C THR A 376 12.31 -9.30 -15.83
N ALA A 377 12.69 -10.19 -14.91
CA ALA A 377 13.91 -10.99 -15.07
C ALA A 377 13.94 -11.79 -16.39
N GLY A 378 12.79 -12.27 -16.86
CA GLY A 378 12.66 -12.96 -18.14
C GLY A 378 13.00 -12.07 -19.35
N SER A 379 12.70 -10.77 -19.27
CA SER A 379 13.06 -9.77 -20.29
C SER A 379 14.57 -9.62 -20.48
N LEU A 380 15.38 -9.99 -19.49
CA LEU A 380 16.83 -10.01 -19.59
C LEU A 380 17.40 -11.41 -19.92
N ALA A 381 16.60 -12.46 -19.76
CA ALA A 381 17.02 -13.85 -19.92
C ALA A 381 16.68 -14.45 -21.30
N THR A 382 15.69 -13.89 -22.02
CA THR A 382 15.23 -14.49 -23.29
C THR A 382 15.15 -13.48 -24.43
N LYS A 383 15.47 -13.93 -25.65
CA LYS A 383 15.34 -13.11 -26.86
C LYS A 383 13.92 -12.60 -27.04
N ARG A 384 12.92 -13.48 -26.91
CA ARG A 384 11.50 -13.16 -27.13
C ARG A 384 11.05 -11.98 -26.26
N GLU A 385 11.48 -11.94 -25.00
CA GLU A 385 11.03 -10.94 -24.05
C GLU A 385 11.91 -9.67 -24.02
N MET A 386 13.17 -9.74 -24.49
CA MET A 386 14.04 -8.57 -24.61
C MET A 386 13.72 -7.72 -25.85
N MET A 387 13.38 -8.35 -26.98
CA MET A 387 13.17 -7.66 -28.27
C MET A 387 12.17 -6.49 -28.23
N PRO A 388 11.03 -6.55 -27.50
CA PRO A 388 10.11 -5.42 -27.37
C PRO A 388 10.74 -4.14 -26.81
N LEU A 389 11.86 -4.23 -26.07
CA LEU A 389 12.56 -3.04 -25.55
C LEU A 389 13.12 -2.16 -26.69
N ALA A 390 13.29 -2.69 -27.89
CA ALA A 390 13.69 -1.92 -29.07
C ALA A 390 12.70 -0.78 -29.38
N GLU A 391 11.40 -0.97 -29.13
CA GLU A 391 10.37 0.07 -29.30
C GLU A 391 10.60 1.25 -28.36
N LYS A 392 11.22 1.01 -27.21
CA LYS A 392 11.62 2.02 -26.22
C LYS A 392 13.01 2.60 -26.50
N SER A 393 13.60 2.34 -27.67
CA SER A 393 14.96 2.73 -28.05
C SER A 393 16.08 2.02 -27.27
N PHE A 394 15.82 0.89 -26.61
CA PHE A 394 16.87 0.03 -26.08
C PHE A 394 17.72 -0.54 -27.23
N PRO A 395 19.06 -0.57 -27.17
CA PRO A 395 19.91 -0.96 -28.29
C PRO A 395 19.97 -2.48 -28.52
N VAL A 396 18.82 -3.16 -28.66
CA VAL A 396 18.69 -4.59 -28.95
C VAL A 396 18.21 -4.85 -30.39
N ASN A 397 18.72 -5.90 -31.01
CA ASN A 397 18.29 -6.45 -32.30
C ASN A 397 18.69 -7.93 -32.41
N ASP A 398 18.32 -8.57 -33.53
CA ASP A 398 18.58 -10.00 -33.75
C ASP A 398 20.06 -10.39 -33.71
N ASN A 399 20.97 -9.46 -34.07
CA ASN A 399 22.40 -9.72 -34.16
C ASN A 399 23.09 -9.64 -32.79
N ASN A 400 22.61 -8.79 -31.88
CA ASN A 400 23.28 -8.54 -30.59
C ASN A 400 22.54 -9.11 -29.37
N VAL A 401 21.28 -9.55 -29.49
CA VAL A 401 20.45 -9.97 -28.34
C VAL A 401 21.08 -11.09 -27.51
N LYS A 402 21.75 -12.07 -28.14
CA LYS A 402 22.45 -13.14 -27.41
C LYS A 402 23.59 -12.60 -26.55
N GLN A 403 24.33 -11.61 -27.06
CA GLN A 403 25.43 -10.97 -26.35
C GLN A 403 24.92 -10.07 -25.22
N LEU A 404 23.76 -9.42 -25.39
CA LEU A 404 23.12 -8.64 -24.32
C LEU A 404 22.60 -9.52 -23.19
N ILE A 405 22.02 -10.69 -23.51
CA ILE A 405 21.61 -11.67 -22.49
C ILE A 405 22.82 -12.17 -21.70
N ASP A 406 23.90 -12.60 -22.38
CA ASP A 406 25.15 -13.01 -21.70
C ASP A 406 25.77 -11.87 -20.88
N TYR A 407 25.69 -10.63 -21.38
CA TYR A 407 26.13 -9.45 -20.63
C TYR A 407 25.38 -9.27 -19.31
N PHE A 408 24.04 -9.27 -19.34
CA PHE A 408 23.24 -9.09 -18.12
C PHE A 408 23.40 -10.24 -17.14
N ASP A 409 23.47 -11.49 -17.61
CA ASP A 409 23.73 -12.66 -16.76
C ASP A 409 25.05 -12.50 -16.00
N LYS A 410 26.11 -12.05 -16.69
CA LYS A 410 27.39 -11.79 -16.05
C LYS A 410 27.39 -10.57 -15.13
N VAL A 411 26.61 -9.52 -15.46
CA VAL A 411 26.45 -8.35 -14.59
C VAL A 411 25.83 -8.79 -13.27
N LEU A 412 24.77 -9.60 -13.33
CA LEU A 412 24.09 -10.17 -12.17
C LEU A 412 24.99 -11.10 -11.36
N ALA A 413 25.87 -11.86 -12.01
CA ALA A 413 26.82 -12.75 -11.33
C ALA A 413 27.98 -12.01 -10.64
N SER A 414 28.35 -10.82 -11.14
CA SER A 414 29.59 -10.14 -10.74
C SER A 414 29.37 -8.85 -9.94
N ASN A 415 28.16 -8.32 -9.91
CA ASN A 415 27.84 -7.06 -9.26
C ASN A 415 26.77 -7.25 -8.18
N GLU A 416 26.93 -6.55 -7.06
CA GLU A 416 25.85 -6.39 -6.08
C GLU A 416 24.92 -5.28 -6.57
N ILE A 417 23.67 -5.64 -6.85
CA ILE A 417 22.62 -4.69 -7.25
C ILE A 417 21.79 -4.34 -6.01
N GLU A 418 21.44 -3.06 -5.85
CA GLU A 418 20.54 -2.63 -4.78
C GLU A 418 19.20 -3.38 -4.89
N THR A 419 18.76 -3.99 -3.78
CA THR A 419 17.52 -4.77 -3.73
C THR A 419 16.42 -3.97 -3.03
N GLY A 420 15.20 -4.10 -3.53
CA GLY A 420 13.99 -3.49 -2.97
C GLY A 420 12.78 -4.41 -3.09
N TRP A 421 11.68 -3.98 -2.50
CA TRP A 421 10.40 -4.68 -2.55
C TRP A 421 9.40 -3.90 -3.37
N MET A 422 8.52 -4.60 -4.06
CA MET A 422 7.43 -3.98 -4.80
C MET A 422 6.09 -4.67 -4.58
N VAL A 423 5.04 -3.93 -4.86
CA VAL A 423 3.64 -4.36 -4.90
C VAL A 423 3.00 -3.88 -6.20
N GLU A 424 2.02 -4.64 -6.70
CA GLU A 424 1.29 -4.26 -7.93
C GLU A 424 -0.07 -3.63 -7.65
N ARG A 425 -0.50 -3.63 -6.38
CA ARG A 425 -1.81 -3.18 -5.93
C ARG A 425 -1.73 -2.48 -4.58
N LEU A 426 -2.85 -1.90 -4.16
CA LEU A 426 -3.00 -1.15 -2.92
C LEU A 426 -3.63 -2.02 -1.81
N GLY A 427 -3.82 -1.42 -0.64
CA GLY A 427 -4.56 -2.03 0.47
C GLY A 427 -3.77 -3.13 1.19
N HIS A 428 -4.49 -4.06 1.82
CA HIS A 428 -3.88 -5.12 2.62
C HIS A 428 -3.17 -6.16 1.75
N ILE A 429 -1.85 -6.24 1.92
CA ILE A 429 -0.97 -7.18 1.25
C ILE A 429 -0.12 -7.87 2.31
N LYS A 430 -0.32 -9.18 2.46
CA LYS A 430 0.28 -9.98 3.54
C LYS A 430 0.00 -9.35 4.92
N ASN A 431 1.05 -8.86 5.59
CA ASN A 431 0.98 -8.30 6.94
C ASN A 431 0.91 -6.77 6.96
N ASP A 432 0.93 -6.13 5.79
CA ASP A 432 0.94 -4.68 5.64
C ASP A 432 -0.33 -4.19 4.95
N CYS A 433 -0.69 -2.93 5.20
CA CYS A 433 -1.66 -2.20 4.39
C CYS A 433 -0.95 -1.05 3.67
N ILE A 434 -0.97 -1.08 2.34
CA ILE A 434 -0.26 -0.17 1.45
C ILE A 434 -1.19 0.98 1.06
N HIS A 435 -0.80 2.20 1.40
CA HIS A 435 -1.45 3.42 0.93
C HIS A 435 -0.51 4.10 -0.08
N PRO A 436 -1.01 4.60 -1.23
CA PRO A 436 -0.16 5.09 -2.31
C PRO A 436 0.74 6.28 -1.96
N LEU A 437 0.31 7.07 -0.98
CA LEU A 437 1.00 8.27 -0.51
C LEU A 437 1.77 8.08 0.81
N ILE A 438 1.91 6.84 1.31
CA ILE A 438 2.67 6.55 2.53
C ILE A 438 3.83 5.64 2.17
N GLU A 439 5.05 6.13 2.38
CA GLU A 439 6.26 5.33 2.17
C GLU A 439 6.34 4.21 3.22
N LYS A 440 6.32 2.96 2.74
CA LYS A 440 6.51 1.75 3.55
C LYS A 440 7.68 0.89 3.09
N GLY A 441 8.57 1.45 2.28
CA GLY A 441 9.70 0.69 1.70
C GLY A 441 9.27 -0.30 0.61
N TYR A 442 8.11 -0.06 -0.02
CA TYR A 442 7.63 -0.78 -1.19
C TYR A 442 7.47 0.20 -2.36
N ASP A 443 7.95 -0.19 -3.53
CA ASP A 443 7.60 0.48 -4.78
C ASP A 443 6.23 -0.01 -5.26
N ILE A 444 5.31 0.91 -5.55
CA ILE A 444 3.99 0.57 -6.08
C ILE A 444 4.05 0.65 -7.59
N LEU A 445 3.95 -0.50 -8.23
CA LEU A 445 4.17 -0.65 -9.67
C LEU A 445 2.95 -1.32 -10.30
N PRO A 446 1.98 -0.51 -10.74
CA PRO A 446 0.76 -1.00 -11.39
C PRO A 446 1.06 -1.96 -12.53
N ALA A 447 0.27 -3.03 -12.64
CA ALA A 447 0.47 -4.06 -13.67
C ALA A 447 0.12 -3.57 -15.09
N ASP A 448 -0.70 -2.52 -15.21
CA ASP A 448 -1.09 -1.90 -16.47
C ASP A 448 -1.37 -0.39 -16.36
N LEU A 449 -1.64 0.26 -17.49
CA LEU A 449 -1.91 1.70 -17.58
C LEU A 449 -3.21 2.12 -16.90
N GLY A 450 -4.22 1.25 -16.85
CA GLY A 450 -5.49 1.52 -16.16
C GLY A 450 -5.33 1.52 -14.64
N ASP A 451 -4.59 0.56 -14.11
CA ASP A 451 -4.21 0.54 -12.68
C ASP A 451 -3.36 1.78 -12.33
N ARG A 452 -2.46 2.19 -13.26
CA ARG A 452 -1.68 3.43 -13.11
C ARG A 452 -2.57 4.68 -13.07
N GLN A 453 -3.59 4.76 -13.91
CA GLN A 453 -4.55 5.87 -13.88
C GLN A 453 -5.29 5.94 -12.54
N LEU A 454 -5.68 4.80 -11.97
CA LEU A 454 -6.28 4.76 -10.62
C LEU A 454 -5.29 5.18 -9.54
N LEU A 455 -4.03 4.74 -9.63
CA LEU A 455 -2.97 5.15 -8.71
C LEU A 455 -2.78 6.67 -8.71
N GLU A 456 -2.68 7.27 -9.91
CA GLU A 456 -2.47 8.70 -10.12
C GLU A 456 -3.65 9.57 -9.64
N ALA A 457 -4.83 8.98 -9.41
CA ALA A 457 -5.99 9.66 -8.87
C ALA A 457 -5.92 9.89 -7.34
N PHE A 458 -5.05 9.19 -6.61
CA PHE A 458 -4.77 9.45 -5.19
C PHE A 458 -3.88 10.68 -5.05
N GLN A 459 -4.49 11.85 -4.93
CA GLN A 459 -3.80 13.14 -4.79
C GLN A 459 -4.29 13.89 -3.55
N LEU A 460 -3.47 14.84 -3.08
CA LEU A 460 -3.78 15.66 -1.91
C LEU A 460 -3.92 17.12 -2.33
N LYS A 461 -4.96 17.79 -1.82
CA LYS A 461 -5.08 19.25 -1.89
C LYS A 461 -5.85 19.75 -0.68
N GLY A 462 -5.53 20.97 -0.24
CA GLY A 462 -6.23 21.65 0.85
C GLY A 462 -5.86 21.14 2.23
N THR A 463 -6.81 21.20 3.16
CA THR A 463 -6.59 20.83 4.58
C THR A 463 -7.71 19.93 5.09
N VAL A 464 -7.44 19.14 6.15
CA VAL A 464 -8.47 18.33 6.82
C VAL A 464 -9.59 19.23 7.34
N LYS A 465 -9.22 20.35 7.98
CA LYS A 465 -10.18 21.36 8.46
C LYS A 465 -11.01 21.94 7.33
N GLY A 466 -10.40 22.30 6.20
CA GLY A 466 -11.12 22.82 5.04
C GLY A 466 -12.12 21.84 4.45
N TRP A 467 -11.78 20.53 4.43
CA TRP A 467 -12.73 19.48 4.05
C TRP A 467 -13.87 19.35 5.08
N ILE A 468 -13.56 19.37 6.37
CA ILE A 468 -14.58 19.31 7.43
C ILE A 468 -15.55 20.50 7.33
N ASP A 469 -15.00 21.71 7.25
CA ASP A 469 -15.77 22.95 7.26
C ASP A 469 -16.62 23.09 5.99
N GLY A 470 -16.06 22.80 4.81
CA GLY A 470 -16.72 23.03 3.52
C GLY A 470 -17.45 21.81 2.92
N VAL A 471 -17.27 20.61 3.48
CA VAL A 471 -17.88 19.37 2.98
C VAL A 471 -18.61 18.62 4.09
N PHE A 472 -17.91 18.21 5.16
CA PHE A 472 -18.53 17.40 6.22
C PHE A 472 -19.72 18.10 6.88
N ASN A 473 -19.53 19.37 7.27
CA ASN A 473 -20.55 20.15 7.97
C ASN A 473 -21.81 20.38 7.13
N GLU A 474 -21.68 20.45 5.81
CA GLU A 474 -22.79 20.57 4.86
C GLU A 474 -23.58 19.26 4.73
N ILE A 475 -22.92 18.09 4.85
CA ILE A 475 -23.57 16.79 4.63
C ILE A 475 -24.05 16.09 5.91
N LYS A 476 -23.56 16.48 7.09
CA LYS A 476 -23.82 15.73 8.35
C LYS A 476 -25.29 15.64 8.74
N SER A 477 -26.11 16.58 8.27
CA SER A 477 -27.57 16.61 8.47
C SER A 477 -28.32 15.62 7.57
N HIS A 478 -27.70 15.14 6.48
CA HIS A 478 -28.28 14.29 5.45
C HIS A 478 -27.84 12.83 5.62
N PRO A 479 -28.67 11.95 6.23
CA PRO A 479 -28.24 10.62 6.67
C PRO A 479 -27.76 9.72 5.53
N ARG A 480 -28.44 9.76 4.38
CA ARG A 480 -28.13 8.93 3.21
C ARG A 480 -26.78 9.32 2.59
N ALA A 481 -26.55 10.62 2.37
CA ALA A 481 -25.25 11.13 1.92
C ALA A 481 -24.13 10.81 2.92
N LEU A 482 -24.37 11.04 4.22
CA LEU A 482 -23.41 10.73 5.28
C LEU A 482 -23.07 9.23 5.34
N PHE A 483 -24.06 8.34 5.27
CA PHE A 483 -23.85 6.89 5.23
C PHE A 483 -22.97 6.49 4.04
N PHE A 484 -23.25 7.05 2.86
CA PHE A 484 -22.49 6.78 1.64
C PHE A 484 -21.03 7.22 1.76
N VAL A 485 -20.77 8.39 2.34
CA VAL A 485 -19.41 8.89 2.58
C VAL A 485 -18.68 8.07 3.65
N LEU A 486 -19.36 7.73 4.75
CA LEU A 486 -18.78 6.84 5.77
C LEU A 486 -18.44 5.45 5.22
N SER A 487 -19.20 4.97 4.24
CA SER A 487 -18.92 3.71 3.55
C SER A 487 -17.60 3.78 2.74
N SER A 488 -17.20 4.96 2.25
CA SER A 488 -15.88 5.17 1.63
C SER A 488 -14.74 4.99 2.63
N PHE A 489 -14.87 5.56 3.84
CA PHE A 489 -13.93 5.34 4.93
C PHE A 489 -13.92 3.86 5.38
N ALA A 490 -15.10 3.24 5.49
CA ALA A 490 -15.30 1.90 6.02
C ALA A 490 -14.58 0.80 5.21
N SER A 491 -14.33 1.06 3.92
CA SER A 491 -13.73 0.08 3.01
C SER A 491 -12.41 -0.49 3.53
N ILE A 492 -11.57 0.32 4.19
CA ILE A 492 -10.25 -0.14 4.66
C ILE A 492 -10.34 -1.16 5.80
N PHE A 493 -11.51 -1.31 6.46
CA PHE A 493 -11.71 -2.19 7.60
C PHE A 493 -12.03 -3.64 7.22
N LEU A 494 -12.48 -3.91 5.99
CA LEU A 494 -13.06 -5.22 5.67
C LEU A 494 -12.06 -6.38 5.86
N HIS A 495 -10.78 -6.14 5.59
CA HIS A 495 -9.71 -7.12 5.84
C HIS A 495 -9.54 -7.39 7.34
N ASP A 496 -9.34 -6.35 8.15
CA ASP A 496 -9.14 -6.48 9.61
C ASP A 496 -10.36 -7.11 10.30
N LEU A 497 -11.58 -6.74 9.87
CA LEU A 497 -12.84 -7.26 10.40
C LEU A 497 -13.23 -8.64 9.82
N LYS A 498 -12.49 -9.12 8.81
CA LYS A 498 -12.77 -10.37 8.09
C LYS A 498 -14.18 -10.41 7.48
N ILE A 499 -14.63 -9.28 6.94
CA ILE A 499 -15.94 -9.14 6.30
C ILE A 499 -15.77 -9.26 4.79
N ASP A 500 -16.76 -9.84 4.14
CA ASP A 500 -16.76 -9.97 2.68
C ASP A 500 -17.09 -8.64 2.01
N PRO A 501 -16.56 -8.37 0.80
CA PRO A 501 -16.91 -7.17 0.05
C PRO A 501 -18.42 -7.06 -0.15
N PHE A 502 -18.92 -5.83 -0.13
CA PHE A 502 -20.33 -5.53 -0.32
C PHE A 502 -20.52 -4.19 -1.04
N ILE A 503 -21.73 -3.95 -1.49
CA ILE A 503 -22.08 -2.77 -2.27
C ILE A 503 -22.96 -1.85 -1.43
N VAL A 504 -22.67 -0.55 -1.49
CA VAL A 504 -23.56 0.50 -1.01
C VAL A 504 -23.97 1.32 -2.22
N GLU A 505 -25.26 1.44 -2.45
CA GLU A 505 -25.83 2.09 -3.62
C GLU A 505 -26.71 3.27 -3.22
N LEU A 506 -26.61 4.38 -3.95
CA LEU A 506 -27.64 5.42 -3.99
C LEU A 506 -28.54 5.18 -5.20
N ALA A 507 -29.80 4.86 -4.97
CA ALA A 507 -30.80 4.59 -6.00
C ALA A 507 -31.97 5.56 -5.92
N GLY A 508 -32.41 6.09 -7.06
CA GLY A 508 -33.59 6.96 -7.12
C GLY A 508 -33.59 7.87 -8.35
N SER A 509 -34.59 8.74 -8.45
CA SER A 509 -34.79 9.63 -9.61
C SER A 509 -33.54 10.43 -9.98
N THR A 510 -33.37 10.74 -11.26
CA THR A 510 -32.28 11.57 -11.80
C THR A 510 -32.23 12.95 -11.10
N SER A 511 -31.06 13.58 -11.11
CA SER A 511 -30.87 14.96 -10.61
C SER A 511 -31.11 15.19 -9.11
N THR A 512 -31.01 14.14 -8.30
CA THR A 512 -31.13 14.17 -6.83
C THR A 512 -29.81 14.35 -6.08
N GLY A 513 -28.69 14.51 -6.80
CA GLY A 513 -27.36 14.69 -6.20
C GLY A 513 -26.58 13.39 -5.93
N LYS A 514 -27.00 12.23 -6.45
CA LYS A 514 -26.29 10.95 -6.29
C LYS A 514 -24.81 11.01 -6.71
N THR A 515 -24.54 11.50 -7.92
CA THR A 515 -23.17 11.68 -8.42
C THR A 515 -22.39 12.68 -7.56
N THR A 516 -23.04 13.70 -6.98
CA THR A 516 -22.41 14.61 -6.03
C THR A 516 -22.01 13.89 -4.75
N ALA A 517 -22.90 13.09 -4.14
CA ALA A 517 -22.57 12.29 -2.97
C ALA A 517 -21.41 11.33 -3.24
N MET A 518 -21.32 10.77 -4.45
CA MET A 518 -20.17 9.95 -4.83
C MET A 518 -18.87 10.75 -5.01
N LYS A 519 -18.91 11.95 -5.59
CA LYS A 519 -17.75 12.85 -5.63
C LYS A 519 -17.27 13.21 -4.22
N ILE A 520 -18.19 13.43 -3.28
CA ILE A 520 -17.84 13.65 -1.88
C ILE A 520 -17.15 12.42 -1.30
N ALA A 521 -17.70 11.23 -1.52
CA ALA A 521 -17.11 9.98 -1.06
C ALA A 521 -15.71 9.73 -1.66
N ALA A 522 -15.51 10.03 -2.95
CA ALA A 522 -14.21 9.95 -3.63
C ALA A 522 -13.19 10.96 -3.09
N SER A 523 -13.64 12.18 -2.75
CA SER A 523 -12.79 13.24 -2.19
C SER A 523 -12.13 12.86 -0.86
N VAL A 524 -12.61 11.81 -0.18
CA VAL A 524 -11.96 11.24 1.01
C VAL A 524 -10.54 10.78 0.67
N TRP A 525 -10.36 10.08 -0.44
CA TRP A 525 -9.11 9.38 -0.80
C TRP A 525 -8.32 10.05 -1.91
N GLY A 526 -8.96 10.88 -2.75
CA GLY A 526 -8.27 11.53 -3.86
C GLY A 526 -9.20 12.36 -4.74
N THR A 527 -8.93 12.36 -6.04
CA THR A 527 -9.69 13.16 -7.01
C THR A 527 -10.92 12.43 -7.54
N ASN A 528 -11.76 13.15 -8.29
CA ASN A 528 -12.90 12.56 -9.02
C ASN A 528 -12.47 11.52 -10.09
N GLN A 529 -11.18 11.43 -10.44
CA GLN A 529 -10.68 10.39 -11.35
C GLN A 529 -10.72 8.98 -10.76
N LEU A 530 -10.98 8.85 -9.44
CA LEU A 530 -11.29 7.57 -8.81
C LEU A 530 -12.66 7.01 -9.24
N ILE A 531 -13.54 7.87 -9.77
CA ILE A 531 -14.89 7.50 -10.20
C ILE A 531 -14.83 6.87 -11.59
N ASN A 532 -15.43 5.70 -11.71
CA ASN A 532 -15.56 4.97 -12.97
C ASN A 532 -17.04 4.85 -13.35
N GLU A 533 -17.34 4.53 -14.60
CA GLU A 533 -18.71 4.26 -15.04
C GLU A 533 -19.02 2.76 -15.05
N PHE A 534 -20.30 2.41 -14.95
CA PHE A 534 -20.77 1.03 -15.12
C PHE A 534 -20.61 0.50 -16.55
N ASN A 535 -20.39 1.37 -17.56
CA ASN A 535 -20.07 0.97 -18.93
C ASN A 535 -18.65 0.37 -19.01
N SER A 536 -18.49 -0.85 -18.49
CA SER A 536 -17.22 -1.53 -18.39
C SER A 536 -17.39 -3.04 -18.50
N THR A 537 -16.34 -3.72 -18.91
CA THR A 537 -16.34 -5.19 -18.94
C THR A 537 -16.18 -5.75 -17.54
N LYS A 538 -16.70 -6.97 -17.31
CA LYS A 538 -16.52 -7.71 -16.05
C LYS A 538 -15.04 -7.79 -15.65
N THR A 539 -14.15 -8.09 -16.60
CA THR A 539 -12.71 -8.18 -16.36
C THR A 539 -12.11 -6.85 -15.89
N SER A 540 -12.54 -5.73 -16.46
CA SER A 540 -12.09 -4.40 -16.03
C SER A 540 -12.47 -4.14 -14.57
N VAL A 541 -13.72 -4.43 -14.19
CA VAL A 541 -14.18 -4.27 -12.80
C VAL A 541 -13.42 -5.18 -11.84
N GLU A 542 -13.15 -6.43 -12.21
CA GLU A 542 -12.32 -7.36 -11.42
C GLU A 542 -10.91 -6.81 -11.17
N ARG A 543 -10.25 -6.29 -12.21
CA ARG A 543 -8.90 -5.72 -12.10
C ARG A 543 -8.88 -4.52 -11.17
N LYS A 544 -9.81 -3.56 -11.37
CA LYS A 544 -9.92 -2.36 -10.54
C LYS A 544 -10.22 -2.70 -9.07
N SER A 545 -11.13 -3.65 -8.84
CA SER A 545 -11.45 -4.13 -7.49
C SER A 545 -10.24 -4.75 -6.81
N SER A 546 -9.48 -5.57 -7.53
CA SER A 546 -8.23 -6.17 -7.04
C SER A 546 -7.14 -5.14 -6.80
N PHE A 547 -6.98 -4.14 -7.69
CA PHE A 547 -5.97 -3.11 -7.55
C PHE A 547 -6.22 -2.26 -6.30
N LEU A 548 -7.48 -1.86 -6.08
CA LEU A 548 -7.86 -1.05 -4.92
C LEU A 548 -7.86 -1.87 -3.62
N ASN A 549 -8.24 -3.16 -3.70
CA ASN A 549 -8.18 -4.21 -2.67
C ASN A 549 -8.85 -3.89 -1.32
N SER A 550 -8.41 -2.84 -0.62
CA SER A 550 -9.01 -2.30 0.61
C SER A 550 -9.63 -0.91 0.40
N PHE A 551 -9.24 -0.17 -0.63
CA PHE A 551 -9.83 1.13 -0.97
C PHE A 551 -11.12 0.97 -1.76
N PRO A 552 -12.09 1.88 -1.60
CA PRO A 552 -13.41 1.76 -2.21
C PRO A 552 -13.35 1.83 -3.74
N LEU A 553 -14.18 1.02 -4.38
CA LEU A 553 -14.46 1.13 -5.82
C LEU A 553 -15.67 2.06 -6.03
N TYR A 554 -15.58 2.98 -6.99
CA TYR A 554 -16.67 3.90 -7.32
C TYR A 554 -17.19 3.62 -8.73
N LEU A 555 -18.50 3.35 -8.84
CA LEU A 555 -19.18 3.11 -10.13
C LEU A 555 -20.40 4.02 -10.27
N ASP A 556 -20.34 4.97 -11.19
CA ASP A 556 -21.44 5.87 -11.51
C ASP A 556 -22.37 5.27 -12.55
N ASP A 557 -23.66 5.44 -12.28
CA ASP A 557 -24.78 5.30 -13.20
C ASP A 557 -24.94 3.89 -13.79
N SER A 558 -25.61 3.03 -13.03
CA SER A 558 -25.91 1.64 -13.40
C SER A 558 -26.67 1.48 -14.72
N ARG A 559 -27.40 2.50 -15.21
CA ARG A 559 -28.11 2.43 -16.50
C ARG A 559 -27.19 2.36 -17.71
N LYS A 560 -25.91 2.72 -17.55
CA LYS A 560 -24.92 2.61 -18.62
C LYS A 560 -24.42 1.17 -18.83
N ALA A 561 -24.88 0.21 -18.03
CA ALA A 561 -24.59 -1.22 -18.18
C ALA A 561 -25.82 -2.02 -18.64
N ASP A 562 -25.56 -3.15 -19.29
CA ASP A 562 -26.56 -4.16 -19.57
C ASP A 562 -27.07 -4.82 -18.28
N GLU A 563 -28.38 -5.01 -18.14
CA GLU A 563 -29.03 -5.55 -16.94
C GLU A 563 -28.48 -6.94 -16.54
N ARG A 564 -28.15 -7.79 -17.52
CA ARG A 564 -27.58 -9.12 -17.25
C ARG A 564 -26.19 -9.02 -16.65
N LEU A 565 -25.43 -8.00 -17.04
CA LEU A 565 -24.10 -7.74 -16.48
C LEU A 565 -24.20 -7.27 -15.03
N LEU A 566 -25.19 -6.43 -14.69
CA LEU A 566 -25.41 -5.92 -13.33
C LEU A 566 -25.63 -7.05 -12.32
N GLN A 567 -26.49 -8.02 -12.63
CA GLN A 567 -26.71 -9.16 -11.74
C GLN A 567 -25.42 -9.95 -11.49
N SER A 568 -24.68 -10.24 -12.58
CA SER A 568 -23.42 -10.98 -12.48
C SER A 568 -22.34 -10.20 -11.73
N PHE A 569 -22.34 -8.87 -11.86
CA PHE A 569 -21.42 -7.96 -11.18
C PHE A 569 -21.61 -8.01 -9.67
N VAL A 570 -22.84 -7.92 -9.16
CA VAL A 570 -23.07 -7.94 -7.72
C VAL A 570 -22.57 -9.24 -7.09
N TYR A 571 -22.85 -10.38 -7.73
CA TYR A 571 -22.35 -11.68 -7.24
C TYR A 571 -20.83 -11.76 -7.25
N HIS A 572 -20.22 -11.27 -8.32
CA HIS A 572 -18.78 -11.37 -8.53
C HIS A 572 -18.00 -10.43 -7.61
N PHE A 573 -18.40 -9.15 -7.55
CA PHE A 573 -17.77 -8.15 -6.69
C PHE A 573 -17.83 -8.58 -5.22
N SER A 574 -19.02 -8.93 -4.74
CA SER A 574 -19.21 -9.33 -3.33
C SER A 574 -18.55 -10.68 -2.99
N GLY A 575 -18.15 -11.45 -4.01
CA GLY A 575 -17.39 -12.68 -3.82
C GLY A 575 -15.91 -12.45 -3.49
N GLY A 576 -15.37 -11.26 -3.73
CA GLY A 576 -14.01 -10.87 -3.31
C GLY A 576 -12.88 -11.57 -4.04
N ARG A 577 -13.15 -12.20 -5.18
CA ARG A 577 -12.15 -12.94 -5.97
C ARG A 577 -12.42 -12.89 -7.46
N SER A 578 -11.35 -12.81 -8.23
CA SER A 578 -11.37 -12.90 -9.70
C SER A 578 -11.76 -14.30 -10.16
N LYS A 579 -12.16 -14.42 -11.43
CA LYS A 579 -12.45 -15.73 -12.01
C LYS A 579 -11.18 -16.58 -12.09
N GLY A 580 -11.20 -17.77 -11.49
CA GLY A 580 -10.15 -18.77 -11.62
C GLY A 580 -9.89 -19.18 -13.08
N ARG A 581 -8.61 -19.27 -13.44
CA ARG A 581 -8.16 -19.62 -14.80
C ARG A 581 -7.14 -20.75 -14.71
N GLY A 582 -7.36 -21.81 -15.48
CA GLY A 582 -6.38 -22.87 -15.68
C GLY A 582 -5.38 -22.51 -16.79
N THR A 583 -4.20 -23.10 -16.71
CA THR A 583 -3.19 -23.14 -17.77
C THR A 583 -2.69 -24.58 -17.94
N LEU A 584 -1.94 -24.83 -19.02
CA LEU A 584 -1.28 -26.12 -19.24
C LEU A 584 -0.33 -26.49 -18.09
N ASN A 585 0.17 -25.50 -17.34
CA ASN A 585 1.11 -25.68 -16.23
C ASN A 585 0.43 -25.63 -14.84
N GLY A 586 -0.90 -25.66 -14.77
CA GLY A 586 -1.67 -25.57 -13.51
C GLY A 586 -2.56 -24.32 -13.42
N SER A 587 -3.03 -23.98 -12.23
CA SER A 587 -3.96 -22.86 -12.02
C SER A 587 -3.22 -21.52 -11.90
N GLN A 588 -3.75 -20.48 -12.52
CA GLN A 588 -3.27 -19.10 -12.32
C GLN A 588 -3.61 -18.62 -10.92
N LEU A 589 -2.78 -17.72 -10.38
CA LEU A 589 -3.07 -17.02 -9.14
C LEU A 589 -4.36 -16.20 -9.29
N GLU A 590 -5.34 -16.44 -8.42
CA GLU A 590 -6.55 -15.64 -8.34
C GLU A 590 -6.27 -14.33 -7.62
N TYR A 591 -6.70 -13.22 -8.22
CA TYR A 591 -6.72 -11.93 -7.55
C TYR A 591 -7.88 -11.86 -6.55
N THR A 592 -7.66 -11.26 -5.39
CA THR A 592 -8.65 -11.11 -4.32
C THR A 592 -8.80 -9.67 -3.87
N TRP A 593 -9.96 -9.29 -3.35
CA TRP A 593 -10.20 -7.98 -2.75
C TRP A 593 -11.17 -8.08 -1.57
N LYS A 594 -11.08 -7.12 -0.66
CA LYS A 594 -12.08 -6.86 0.39
C LYS A 594 -12.22 -5.34 0.52
N ASN A 595 -13.01 -4.76 -0.37
CA ASN A 595 -13.37 -3.36 -0.37
C ASN A 595 -14.89 -3.17 -0.54
N ILE A 596 -15.36 -1.95 -0.32
CA ILE A 596 -16.75 -1.57 -0.55
C ILE A 596 -16.86 -0.96 -1.95
N CYS A 597 -17.88 -1.38 -2.72
CA CYS A 597 -18.25 -0.68 -3.94
C CYS A 597 -19.31 0.35 -3.61
N LEU A 598 -19.07 1.60 -4.01
CA LEU A 598 -20.00 2.70 -3.96
C LEU A 598 -20.60 2.89 -5.35
N ALA A 599 -21.89 2.64 -5.47
CA ALA A 599 -22.62 2.66 -6.73
C ALA A 599 -23.70 3.74 -6.75
N THR A 600 -24.03 4.22 -7.94
CA THR A 600 -25.21 5.06 -8.16
C THR A 600 -26.07 4.49 -9.28
N GLY A 601 -27.39 4.70 -9.18
CA GLY A 601 -28.34 4.21 -10.17
C GLY A 601 -29.67 4.93 -10.11
N GLU A 602 -30.46 4.80 -11.17
CA GLU A 602 -31.87 5.22 -11.14
C GLU A 602 -32.79 4.12 -10.60
N ILE A 603 -32.48 2.88 -10.95
CA ILE A 603 -33.16 1.67 -10.49
C ILE A 603 -32.19 0.96 -9.55
N SER A 604 -32.71 0.42 -8.45
CA SER A 604 -31.90 -0.30 -7.46
C SER A 604 -31.28 -1.56 -8.07
N LEU A 605 -30.01 -1.85 -7.74
CA LEU A 605 -29.36 -3.13 -8.07
C LEU A 605 -30.13 -4.35 -7.53
N ASN A 606 -30.92 -4.17 -6.46
CA ASN A 606 -31.80 -5.20 -5.93
C ASN A 606 -32.98 -5.48 -6.88
N ASP A 607 -33.47 -4.49 -7.63
CA ASP A 607 -34.61 -4.64 -8.54
C ASP A 607 -34.21 -5.40 -9.82
N TYR A 608 -33.00 -5.16 -10.33
CA TYR A 608 -32.42 -5.92 -11.45
C TYR A 608 -32.23 -7.42 -11.14
N SER A 609 -32.38 -7.81 -9.87
CA SER A 609 -32.07 -9.15 -9.37
C SER A 609 -33.22 -9.81 -8.61
N ALA A 610 -34.47 -9.35 -8.80
CA ALA A 610 -35.67 -9.87 -8.14
C ALA A 610 -35.80 -11.42 -8.17
N LYS A 611 -35.23 -12.09 -9.18
CA LYS A 611 -35.24 -13.57 -9.32
C LYS A 611 -34.10 -14.31 -8.58
N ALA A 612 -33.21 -13.62 -7.87
CA ALA A 612 -32.03 -14.20 -7.21
C ALA A 612 -31.80 -13.61 -5.80
N GLY A 613 -32.40 -14.21 -4.76
CA GLY A 613 -32.41 -13.74 -3.36
C GLY A 613 -31.03 -13.58 -2.70
N GLY A 614 -29.96 -14.08 -3.31
CA GLY A 614 -28.60 -13.86 -2.83
C GLY A 614 -28.05 -12.43 -3.07
N VAL A 615 -28.66 -11.64 -3.96
CA VAL A 615 -28.24 -10.25 -4.26
C VAL A 615 -28.72 -9.27 -3.19
N ALA A 616 -29.97 -9.38 -2.77
CA ALA A 616 -30.57 -8.50 -1.75
C ALA A 616 -29.77 -8.47 -0.44
N ALA A 617 -29.05 -9.54 -0.13
CA ALA A 617 -28.23 -9.66 1.06
C ALA A 617 -26.80 -9.12 0.91
N ARG A 618 -26.45 -8.52 -0.24
CA ARG A 618 -25.10 -8.05 -0.61
C ARG A 618 -25.04 -6.55 -0.96
N VAL A 619 -26.20 -5.93 -1.15
CA VAL A 619 -26.34 -4.52 -1.52
C VAL A 619 -27.12 -3.78 -0.44
N ILE A 620 -26.52 -2.74 0.13
CA ILE A 620 -27.26 -1.73 0.88
C ILE A 620 -27.74 -0.69 -0.13
N SER A 621 -29.03 -0.70 -0.44
CA SER A 621 -29.65 0.31 -1.30
C SER A 621 -30.24 1.42 -0.43
N LEU A 622 -29.67 2.61 -0.56
CA LEU A 622 -30.19 3.85 0.01
C LEU A 622 -31.12 4.45 -1.06
N THR A 623 -32.41 4.15 -0.93
CA THR A 623 -33.47 4.71 -1.79
C THR A 623 -33.77 6.15 -1.40
N ASP A 624 -34.27 6.96 -2.32
CA ASP A 624 -34.55 8.40 -2.17
C ASP A 624 -33.34 9.34 -2.33
N SER A 625 -33.64 10.64 -2.35
CA SER A 625 -32.63 11.67 -2.55
C SER A 625 -31.58 11.66 -1.43
N PRO A 626 -30.27 11.63 -1.74
CA PRO A 626 -29.22 11.73 -0.73
C PRO A 626 -29.26 13.06 0.03
N PHE A 627 -29.79 14.12 -0.60
CA PHE A 627 -29.92 15.46 -0.03
C PHE A 627 -31.39 15.88 -0.02
N THR A 628 -31.85 16.43 1.10
CA THR A 628 -33.23 16.85 1.34
C THR A 628 -33.29 18.36 1.48
N GLU A 629 -34.22 19.03 0.81
CA GLU A 629 -34.47 20.48 0.95
C GLU A 629 -33.25 21.38 0.62
N VAL A 630 -32.46 20.99 -0.39
CA VAL A 630 -31.28 21.76 -0.83
C VAL A 630 -31.48 22.40 -2.20
N GLY A 631 -30.93 23.61 -2.37
CA GLY A 631 -30.96 24.36 -3.64
C GLY A 631 -29.67 24.26 -4.45
N HIS A 632 -29.60 24.93 -5.61
CA HIS A 632 -28.43 24.91 -6.49
C HIS A 632 -27.14 25.44 -5.82
N SER A 633 -27.22 26.50 -5.01
CA SER A 633 -26.07 27.11 -4.34
C SER A 633 -25.36 26.17 -3.36
N PHE A 634 -26.10 25.22 -2.76
CA PHE A 634 -25.53 24.17 -1.90
C PHE A 634 -24.55 23.29 -2.69
N PHE A 635 -24.95 22.87 -3.89
CA PHE A 635 -24.10 22.03 -4.74
C PHE A 635 -22.87 22.79 -5.25
N GLU A 636 -23.01 24.07 -5.62
CA GLU A 636 -21.88 24.91 -6.01
C GLU A 636 -20.86 25.06 -4.88
N GLY A 637 -21.32 25.28 -3.65
CA GLY A 637 -20.49 25.33 -2.45
C GLY A 637 -19.71 24.03 -2.24
N LEU A 638 -20.40 22.90 -2.31
CA LEU A 638 -19.78 21.57 -2.20
C LEU A 638 -18.73 21.33 -3.29
N TYR A 639 -19.02 21.65 -4.56
CA TYR A 639 -18.07 21.47 -5.65
C TYR A 639 -16.80 22.30 -5.43
N LYS A 640 -16.96 23.58 -5.08
CA LYS A 640 -15.83 24.45 -4.76
C LYS A 640 -14.99 23.93 -3.60
N SER A 641 -15.64 23.41 -2.55
CA SER A 641 -14.95 22.84 -1.39
C SER A 641 -14.18 21.57 -1.76
N MET A 642 -14.80 20.65 -2.52
CA MET A 642 -14.18 19.40 -2.98
C MET A 642 -13.08 19.61 -4.01
N GLU A 643 -13.12 20.66 -4.83
CA GLU A 643 -12.03 20.98 -5.77
C GLU A 643 -10.78 21.51 -5.08
N ASN A 644 -10.93 22.01 -3.85
CA ASN A 644 -9.85 22.62 -3.08
C ASN A 644 -9.42 21.79 -1.88
N ASN A 645 -10.22 20.82 -1.45
CA ASN A 645 -9.92 19.95 -0.32
C ASN A 645 -10.26 18.51 -0.69
N TYR A 646 -9.25 17.65 -0.85
CA TYR A 646 -9.44 16.23 -1.13
C TYR A 646 -8.21 15.39 -0.74
N GLY A 647 -8.43 14.09 -0.52
CA GLY A 647 -7.44 13.06 -0.20
C GLY A 647 -6.84 13.13 1.21
N LEU A 648 -6.68 14.33 1.76
CA LEU A 648 -5.98 14.50 3.04
C LEU A 648 -6.76 13.95 4.24
N VAL A 649 -8.09 14.03 4.23
CA VAL A 649 -8.93 13.50 5.31
C VAL A 649 -8.85 11.97 5.39
N GLY A 650 -8.89 11.27 4.25
CA GLY A 650 -8.71 9.82 4.18
C GLY A 650 -7.29 9.41 4.57
N LEU A 651 -6.27 10.15 4.14
CA LEU A 651 -4.89 9.90 4.52
C LEU A 651 -4.68 10.02 6.03
N GLU A 652 -5.22 11.07 6.66
CA GLU A 652 -5.12 11.26 8.11
C GLU A 652 -5.88 10.18 8.87
N PHE A 653 -7.11 9.88 8.45
CA PHE A 653 -7.90 8.79 9.01
C PHE A 653 -7.14 7.45 8.94
N PHE A 654 -6.55 7.13 7.79
CA PHE A 654 -5.77 5.92 7.59
C PHE A 654 -4.56 5.85 8.52
N LYS A 655 -3.80 6.95 8.67
CA LYS A 655 -2.64 7.02 9.57
C LYS A 655 -3.04 6.77 11.02
N GLN A 656 -4.08 7.45 11.48
CA GLN A 656 -4.60 7.32 12.85
C GLN A 656 -5.12 5.91 13.10
N TYR A 657 -5.89 5.35 12.17
CA TYR A 657 -6.36 3.98 12.23
C TYR A 657 -5.21 2.98 12.33
N GLN A 658 -4.24 3.01 11.42
CA GLN A 658 -3.10 2.07 11.44
C GLN A 658 -2.32 2.13 12.76
N LYS A 659 -2.17 3.32 13.35
CA LYS A 659 -1.46 3.52 14.62
C LYS A 659 -2.23 3.00 15.84
N HIS A 660 -3.57 3.00 15.80
CA HIS A 660 -4.41 2.76 16.97
C HIS A 660 -5.47 1.66 16.78
N LYS A 661 -5.37 0.84 15.72
CA LYS A 661 -6.40 -0.16 15.38
C LYS A 661 -6.72 -1.15 16.50
N GLU A 662 -5.75 -1.52 17.33
CA GLU A 662 -5.95 -2.44 18.46
C GLU A 662 -6.93 -1.88 19.51
N LYS A 663 -7.04 -0.55 19.62
CA LYS A 663 -8.00 0.14 20.49
C LYS A 663 -9.43 0.02 19.96
N TRP A 664 -9.62 0.13 18.64
CA TRP A 664 -10.94 0.27 18.03
C TRP A 664 -11.54 -1.05 17.58
N LEU A 665 -10.73 -1.98 17.06
CA LEU A 665 -11.23 -3.27 16.55
C LEU A 665 -12.12 -4.05 17.53
N PRO A 666 -11.83 -4.13 18.84
CA PRO A 666 -12.72 -4.79 19.79
C PRO A 666 -14.11 -4.14 19.91
N GLN A 667 -14.21 -2.84 19.64
CA GLN A 667 -15.48 -2.10 19.75
C GLN A 667 -16.47 -2.47 18.63
N PHE A 668 -15.97 -2.93 17.48
CA PHE A 668 -16.80 -3.40 16.38
C PHE A 668 -17.85 -4.44 16.81
N TYR A 669 -17.49 -5.35 17.72
CA TYR A 669 -18.40 -6.40 18.18
C TYR A 669 -19.65 -5.84 18.89
N LYS A 670 -19.54 -4.69 19.55
CA LYS A 670 -20.70 -4.01 20.16
C LYS A 670 -21.71 -3.56 19.09
N PHE A 671 -21.22 -2.97 18.00
CA PHE A 671 -22.05 -2.57 16.87
C PHE A 671 -22.64 -3.78 16.16
N LYS A 672 -21.83 -4.82 15.94
CA LYS A 672 -22.29 -6.08 15.35
C LYS A 672 -23.47 -6.67 16.15
N ASP A 673 -23.32 -6.81 17.46
CA ASP A 673 -24.37 -7.37 18.32
C ASP A 673 -25.64 -6.51 18.33
N LEU A 674 -25.48 -5.18 18.30
CA LEU A 674 -26.59 -4.23 18.23
C LEU A 674 -27.48 -4.46 17.00
N TYR A 675 -26.89 -4.61 15.81
CA TYR A 675 -27.64 -4.82 14.58
C TYR A 675 -28.13 -6.27 14.45
N MET A 676 -27.33 -7.27 14.84
CA MET A 676 -27.70 -8.68 14.72
C MET A 676 -28.97 -9.01 15.52
N LYS A 677 -29.19 -8.37 16.68
CA LYS A 677 -30.44 -8.51 17.46
C LYS A 677 -31.70 -8.10 16.69
N LYS A 678 -31.58 -7.16 15.74
CA LYS A 678 -32.72 -6.68 14.92
C LYS A 678 -33.04 -7.57 13.72
N SER A 679 -32.15 -8.48 13.35
CA SER A 679 -32.33 -9.35 12.17
C SER A 679 -33.45 -10.40 12.32
N GLN A 680 -33.88 -10.72 13.55
CA GLN A 680 -35.01 -11.63 13.86
C GLN A 680 -34.99 -12.98 13.10
N GLY A 681 -33.81 -13.49 12.72
CA GLY A 681 -33.67 -14.76 11.99
C GLY A 681 -33.87 -14.67 10.46
N ASN A 682 -34.04 -13.48 9.89
CA ASN A 682 -34.06 -13.27 8.45
C ASN A 682 -32.60 -13.27 7.91
N GLU A 683 -32.28 -14.20 7.01
CA GLU A 683 -30.93 -14.38 6.47
C GLU A 683 -30.40 -13.14 5.71
N VAL A 684 -31.28 -12.45 4.96
CA VAL A 684 -30.94 -11.21 4.25
C VAL A 684 -30.61 -10.11 5.25
N LEU A 685 -31.49 -9.88 6.22
CA LEU A 685 -31.28 -8.88 7.26
C LEU A 685 -30.05 -9.20 8.12
N THR A 686 -29.73 -10.48 8.31
CA THR A 686 -28.53 -10.90 9.06
C THR A 686 -27.25 -10.41 8.36
N ARG A 687 -27.15 -10.54 7.03
CA ARG A 687 -25.99 -10.03 6.28
C ARG A 687 -25.97 -8.50 6.25
N LEU A 688 -27.12 -7.87 5.98
CA LEU A 688 -27.20 -6.40 5.97
C LEU A 688 -26.88 -5.80 7.35
N SER A 689 -27.29 -6.45 8.43
CA SER A 689 -26.93 -6.06 9.82
C SER A 689 -25.42 -5.98 10.00
N LEU A 690 -24.68 -6.95 9.47
CA LEU A 690 -23.23 -6.94 9.53
C LEU A 690 -22.66 -5.73 8.77
N TYR A 691 -23.13 -5.46 7.56
CA TYR A 691 -22.62 -4.34 6.76
C TYR A 691 -22.95 -2.97 7.38
N TYR A 692 -24.18 -2.77 7.86
CA TYR A 692 -24.55 -1.56 8.60
C TYR A 692 -23.71 -1.38 9.87
N SER A 693 -23.37 -2.47 10.57
CA SER A 693 -22.50 -2.39 11.74
C SER A 693 -21.09 -1.87 11.41
N VAL A 694 -20.54 -2.19 10.22
CA VAL A 694 -19.25 -1.65 9.76
C VAL A 694 -19.34 -0.15 9.54
N VAL A 695 -20.38 0.32 8.85
CA VAL A 695 -20.54 1.75 8.54
C VAL A 695 -20.81 2.56 9.81
N HIS A 696 -21.64 2.04 10.73
CA HIS A 696 -21.88 2.67 12.02
C HIS A 696 -20.59 2.74 12.87
N PHE A 697 -19.87 1.62 12.97
CA PHE A 697 -18.55 1.58 13.62
C PHE A 697 -17.59 2.61 13.04
N THR A 698 -17.57 2.73 11.70
CA THR A 698 -16.77 3.75 11.01
C THR A 698 -17.16 5.16 11.41
N GLY A 699 -18.45 5.47 11.45
CA GLY A 699 -18.95 6.75 11.95
C GLY A 699 -18.46 7.07 13.36
N SER A 700 -18.40 6.08 14.25
CA SER A 700 -17.88 6.28 15.62
C SER A 700 -16.39 6.62 15.66
N ILE A 701 -15.58 5.99 14.79
CA ILE A 701 -14.14 6.28 14.71
C ILE A 701 -13.89 7.64 14.06
N VAL A 702 -14.58 7.96 12.96
CA VAL A 702 -14.48 9.26 12.29
C VAL A 702 -14.87 10.38 13.26
N LYS A 703 -15.93 10.16 14.06
CA LYS A 703 -16.35 11.06 15.14
C LYS A 703 -15.21 11.32 16.13
N GLU A 704 -14.56 10.25 16.60
CA GLU A 704 -13.48 10.35 17.59
C GLU A 704 -12.21 11.00 17.03
N ILE A 705 -11.72 10.54 15.87
CA ILE A 705 -10.46 11.01 15.27
C ILE A 705 -10.53 12.52 14.96
N PHE A 706 -11.64 12.98 14.42
CA PHE A 706 -11.79 14.37 13.97
C PHE A 706 -12.58 15.24 14.94
N SER A 707 -12.96 14.72 16.11
CA SER A 707 -13.77 15.42 17.12
C SER A 707 -15.05 16.04 16.53
N LEU A 708 -15.74 15.28 15.68
CA LEU A 708 -16.93 15.75 14.96
C LEU A 708 -18.20 15.53 15.77
N ASP A 709 -19.22 16.34 15.50
CA ASP A 709 -20.57 16.06 15.98
C ASP A 709 -21.35 15.25 14.93
N ILE A 710 -21.32 13.93 15.10
CA ILE A 710 -22.05 12.98 14.26
C ILE A 710 -23.20 12.39 15.06
N ASP A 711 -24.43 12.57 14.57
CA ASP A 711 -25.62 11.89 15.08
C ASP A 711 -25.73 10.47 14.49
N LEU A 712 -25.11 9.52 15.19
CA LEU A 712 -25.10 8.11 14.77
C LEU A 712 -26.48 7.44 14.86
N ASN A 713 -27.45 8.03 15.57
CA ASN A 713 -28.81 7.49 15.61
C ASN A 713 -29.49 7.60 14.25
N LYS A 714 -29.18 8.63 13.45
CA LYS A 714 -29.69 8.75 12.07
C LYS A 714 -29.21 7.61 11.17
N ILE A 715 -27.97 7.15 11.35
CA ILE A 715 -27.42 5.97 10.65
C ILE A 715 -28.14 4.71 11.12
N TYR A 716 -28.43 4.62 12.42
CA TYR A 716 -29.19 3.52 12.99
C TYR A 716 -30.61 3.43 12.44
N SER A 717 -31.32 4.56 12.34
CA SER A 717 -32.69 4.62 11.81
C SER A 717 -32.80 4.22 10.33
N LEU A 718 -31.76 4.49 9.51
CA LEU A 718 -31.73 4.02 8.11
C LEU A 718 -31.80 2.49 7.99
N PHE A 719 -31.30 1.76 8.99
CA PHE A 719 -31.44 0.30 9.01
C PHE A 719 -32.87 -0.12 9.31
N ASP A 720 -33.58 0.61 10.18
CA ASP A 720 -34.98 0.31 10.50
C ASP A 720 -35.87 0.52 9.28
N GLU A 721 -35.68 1.63 8.56
CA GLU A 721 -36.36 1.88 7.29
C GLU A 721 -36.13 0.75 6.28
N MET A 722 -34.88 0.33 6.10
CA MET A 722 -34.52 -0.78 5.21
C MET A 722 -35.10 -2.12 5.68
N ALA A 723 -35.09 -2.39 6.99
CA ALA A 723 -35.59 -3.62 7.57
C ALA A 723 -37.12 -3.72 7.44
N ASP A 724 -37.83 -2.61 7.63
CA ASP A 724 -39.28 -2.54 7.48
C ASP A 724 -39.67 -2.70 6.00
N ASN A 725 -38.95 -2.07 5.07
CA ASN A 725 -39.13 -2.28 3.64
C ASN A 725 -38.87 -3.75 3.24
N ASN A 726 -37.83 -4.39 3.76
CA ASN A 726 -37.57 -5.82 3.51
C ASN A 726 -38.60 -6.75 4.15
N LYS A 727 -39.17 -6.40 5.31
CA LYS A 727 -40.28 -7.14 5.93
C LYS A 727 -41.57 -6.99 5.14
N ALA A 728 -41.81 -5.81 4.56
CA ALA A 728 -42.97 -5.54 3.71
C ALA A 728 -42.89 -6.30 2.36
N ILE A 729 -41.69 -6.56 1.85
CA ILE A 729 -41.46 -7.36 0.63
C ILE A 729 -41.53 -8.87 0.97
N ASP A 730 -42.75 -9.40 1.08
CA ASP A 730 -42.99 -10.85 1.14
C ASP A 730 -42.76 -11.47 -0.25
N LYS A 731 -41.49 -11.81 -0.56
CA LYS A 731 -41.10 -12.36 -1.88
C LYS A 731 -41.97 -13.56 -2.34
N PRO A 732 -42.29 -14.56 -1.49
CA PRO A 732 -43.28 -15.57 -1.84
C PRO A 732 -44.65 -14.99 -2.25
N LYS A 733 -45.18 -14.01 -1.52
CA LYS A 733 -46.44 -13.34 -1.85
C LYS A 733 -46.35 -12.58 -3.17
N GLN A 734 -45.26 -11.83 -3.38
CA GLN A 734 -45.04 -11.05 -4.60
C GLN A 734 -44.99 -11.93 -5.86
N PHE A 735 -44.29 -13.07 -5.81
CA PHE A 735 -44.29 -14.01 -6.93
C PHE A 735 -45.68 -14.58 -7.22
N LEU A 736 -46.48 -14.82 -6.17
CA LEU A 736 -47.86 -15.26 -6.35
C LEU A 736 -48.70 -14.14 -6.97
N GLU A 737 -48.62 -12.90 -6.49
CA GLU A 737 -49.29 -11.73 -7.08
C GLU A 737 -48.88 -11.51 -8.55
N GLU A 738 -47.60 -11.66 -8.91
CA GLU A 738 -47.12 -11.56 -10.30
C GLU A 738 -47.72 -12.66 -11.19
N ILE A 739 -47.76 -13.91 -10.70
CA ILE A 739 -48.39 -15.03 -11.40
C ILE A 739 -49.89 -14.79 -11.59
N LEU A 740 -50.59 -14.32 -10.56
CA LEU A 740 -52.02 -14.04 -10.64
C LEU A 740 -52.31 -12.87 -11.60
N ASN A 741 -51.49 -11.82 -11.58
CA ASN A 741 -51.58 -10.71 -12.54
C ASN A 741 -51.34 -11.16 -13.99
N ASP A 742 -50.35 -12.02 -14.23
CA ASP A 742 -50.10 -12.58 -15.56
C ASP A 742 -51.27 -13.46 -16.03
N LEU A 743 -51.82 -14.31 -15.16
CA LEU A 743 -53.00 -15.12 -15.46
C LEU A 743 -54.24 -14.26 -15.72
N ASP A 744 -54.41 -13.18 -14.97
CA ASP A 744 -55.55 -12.27 -15.12
C ASP A 744 -55.45 -11.47 -16.43
N SER A 745 -54.25 -11.04 -16.78
CA SER A 745 -53.96 -10.38 -18.06
C SER A 745 -54.07 -11.34 -19.25
N ASN A 746 -53.84 -12.64 -19.03
CA ASN A 746 -53.80 -13.68 -20.06
C ASN A 746 -54.79 -14.83 -19.81
N ARG A 747 -56.06 -14.52 -19.49
CA ARG A 747 -57.10 -15.52 -19.17
C ARG A 747 -57.31 -16.59 -20.23
N GLN A 748 -56.97 -16.32 -21.50
CA GLN A 748 -56.98 -17.29 -22.61
C GLN A 748 -56.03 -18.47 -22.41
N THR A 749 -55.08 -18.38 -21.47
CA THR A 749 -54.13 -19.45 -21.13
C THR A 749 -54.63 -20.34 -19.98
N ILE A 750 -55.78 -20.01 -19.39
CA ILE A 750 -56.44 -20.80 -18.34
C ILE A 750 -57.42 -21.77 -19.00
N PHE A 751 -57.34 -23.05 -18.66
CA PHE A 751 -58.27 -24.06 -19.17
C PHE A 751 -59.47 -24.18 -18.21
N TYR A 752 -60.63 -23.71 -18.67
CA TYR A 752 -61.89 -23.72 -17.95
C TYR A 752 -62.75 -24.95 -18.27
N ASP A 753 -63.59 -25.38 -17.33
CA ASP A 753 -64.55 -26.47 -17.56
C ASP A 753 -65.50 -26.12 -18.73
N ASN A 754 -65.72 -27.06 -19.65
CA ASN A 754 -66.57 -26.91 -20.85
C ASN A 754 -66.13 -25.81 -21.85
N HIS A 755 -64.87 -25.36 -21.84
CA HIS A 755 -64.32 -24.42 -22.83
C HIS A 755 -63.30 -25.08 -23.78
N PHE A 756 -62.96 -24.38 -24.87
CA PHE A 756 -61.90 -24.82 -25.79
C PHE A 756 -60.56 -24.95 -25.06
N THR A 757 -59.80 -26.00 -25.39
CA THR A 757 -58.46 -26.20 -24.84
C THR A 757 -57.52 -25.09 -25.31
N PRO A 758 -56.88 -24.34 -24.41
CA PRO A 758 -55.89 -23.32 -24.78
C PRO A 758 -54.70 -23.90 -25.54
N ASN A 759 -54.10 -23.09 -26.43
CA ASN A 759 -52.84 -23.44 -27.10
C ASN A 759 -51.67 -23.62 -26.12
N SER A 760 -51.70 -22.87 -25.00
CA SER A 760 -50.76 -23.00 -23.88
C SER A 760 -51.56 -22.97 -22.59
N ILE A 761 -51.41 -24.02 -21.77
CA ILE A 761 -52.14 -24.17 -20.50
C ILE A 761 -51.24 -23.73 -19.35
N HIS A 762 -51.44 -22.51 -18.87
CA HIS A 762 -50.74 -21.97 -17.70
C HIS A 762 -51.40 -22.40 -16.39
N ALA A 763 -52.73 -22.42 -16.38
CA ALA A 763 -53.53 -22.88 -15.25
C ALA A 763 -54.78 -23.62 -15.71
N ILE A 764 -55.40 -24.35 -14.79
CA ILE A 764 -56.70 -24.99 -14.95
C ILE A 764 -57.62 -24.40 -13.90
N TYR A 765 -58.79 -23.91 -14.30
CA TYR A 765 -59.82 -23.43 -13.38
C TYR A 765 -61.03 -24.35 -13.44
N LYS A 766 -61.42 -24.89 -12.28
CA LYS A 766 -62.58 -25.76 -12.15
C LYS A 766 -63.76 -25.02 -11.55
N ASN A 767 -64.73 -24.67 -12.39
CA ASN A 767 -65.90 -23.86 -12.05
C ASN A 767 -66.70 -24.47 -10.90
N LYS A 768 -66.96 -25.80 -10.94
CA LYS A 768 -67.77 -26.47 -9.92
C LYS A 768 -67.11 -26.59 -8.55
N ALA A 769 -65.78 -26.55 -8.51
CA ALA A 769 -65.00 -26.76 -7.30
C ALA A 769 -64.40 -25.44 -6.76
N ASP A 770 -64.61 -24.33 -7.46
CA ASP A 770 -63.93 -23.04 -7.24
C ASP A 770 -62.45 -23.24 -6.91
N CYS A 771 -61.71 -23.80 -7.87
CA CYS A 771 -60.31 -24.16 -7.65
C CYS A 771 -59.45 -23.72 -8.84
N LEU A 772 -58.40 -22.95 -8.54
CA LEU A 772 -57.34 -22.60 -9.48
C LEU A 772 -56.12 -23.51 -9.28
N TYR A 773 -55.68 -24.11 -10.38
CA TYR A 773 -54.60 -25.08 -10.43
C TYR A 773 -53.50 -24.60 -11.38
N LEU A 774 -52.32 -24.27 -10.86
CA LEU A 774 -51.18 -23.90 -11.69
C LEU A 774 -50.52 -25.14 -12.29
N THR A 775 -50.05 -25.06 -13.54
CA THR A 775 -49.26 -26.15 -14.12
C THR A 775 -47.79 -26.05 -13.66
N PRO A 776 -47.10 -27.17 -13.40
CA PRO A 776 -45.69 -27.15 -13.01
C PRO A 776 -44.79 -26.46 -14.05
N ALA A 777 -45.06 -26.67 -15.34
CA ALA A 777 -44.26 -26.07 -16.40
C ALA A 777 -44.34 -24.54 -16.41
N TYR A 778 -45.54 -23.99 -16.22
CA TYR A 778 -45.74 -22.55 -16.09
C TYR A 778 -45.07 -22.01 -14.82
N LEU A 779 -45.22 -22.72 -13.70
CA LEU A 779 -44.60 -22.33 -12.44
C LEU A 779 -43.06 -22.33 -12.52
N SER A 780 -42.46 -23.36 -13.11
CA SER A 780 -41.00 -23.42 -13.33
C SER A 780 -40.51 -22.28 -14.21
N LYS A 781 -41.31 -21.84 -15.19
CA LYS A 781 -40.99 -20.69 -16.06
C LYS A 781 -41.00 -19.36 -15.27
N MET A 782 -41.99 -19.16 -14.40
CA MET A 782 -42.15 -17.93 -13.63
C MET A 782 -41.15 -17.83 -12.47
N LEU A 783 -41.00 -18.91 -11.69
CA LEU A 783 -40.17 -18.93 -10.47
C LEU A 783 -38.69 -19.28 -10.74
N GLY A 784 -38.39 -19.93 -11.87
CA GLY A 784 -37.02 -20.26 -12.25
C GLY A 784 -36.29 -21.14 -11.20
N PRO A 785 -34.99 -20.87 -10.93
CA PRO A 785 -34.17 -21.70 -10.02
C PRO A 785 -34.68 -21.75 -8.56
N GLU A 786 -35.47 -20.77 -8.14
CA GLU A 786 -35.96 -20.65 -6.75
C GLU A 786 -37.26 -21.41 -6.50
N GLU A 787 -37.83 -22.07 -7.51
CA GLU A 787 -39.15 -22.72 -7.46
C GLU A 787 -39.34 -23.57 -6.20
N LYS A 788 -38.37 -24.44 -5.87
CA LYS A 788 -38.47 -25.34 -4.71
C LYS A 788 -38.52 -24.58 -3.37
N THR A 789 -37.78 -23.49 -3.24
CA THR A 789 -37.69 -22.70 -2.00
C THR A 789 -38.96 -21.87 -1.82
N ILE A 790 -39.41 -21.19 -2.88
CA ILE A 790 -40.64 -20.40 -2.85
C ILE A 790 -41.86 -21.28 -2.55
N ARG A 791 -41.95 -22.45 -3.19
CA ARG A 791 -43.08 -23.38 -2.95
C ARG A 791 -43.11 -23.95 -1.54
N LYS A 792 -41.95 -24.17 -0.91
CA LYS A 792 -41.91 -24.55 0.51
C LYS A 792 -42.49 -23.45 1.40
N GLU A 793 -42.15 -22.20 1.12
CA GLU A 793 -42.72 -21.06 1.84
C GLU A 793 -44.21 -20.89 1.55
N TRP A 794 -44.68 -21.14 0.33
CA TRP A 794 -46.12 -21.16 0.00
C TRP A 794 -46.89 -22.20 0.79
N ILE A 795 -46.34 -23.41 0.95
CA ILE A 795 -46.94 -24.46 1.81
C ILE A 795 -47.01 -23.95 3.25
N LYS A 796 -45.90 -23.43 3.78
CA LYS A 796 -45.80 -22.96 5.17
C LYS A 796 -46.76 -21.80 5.46
N LYS A 797 -46.96 -20.91 4.48
CA LYS A 797 -47.86 -19.75 4.57
C LYS A 797 -49.31 -20.05 4.16
N GLY A 798 -49.62 -21.28 3.76
CA GLY A 798 -50.96 -21.68 3.33
C GLY A 798 -51.43 -21.08 2.00
N MET A 799 -50.50 -20.59 1.17
CA MET A 799 -50.77 -20.01 -0.15
C MET A 799 -51.08 -21.11 -1.19
N THR A 800 -50.48 -22.29 -1.04
CA THR A 800 -50.81 -23.51 -1.79
C THR A 800 -51.40 -24.57 -0.87
N ILE A 801 -52.20 -25.47 -1.44
CA ILE A 801 -52.81 -26.56 -0.66
C ILE A 801 -51.81 -27.71 -0.56
N SER A 802 -51.36 -28.01 0.67
CA SER A 802 -50.46 -29.13 0.94
C SER A 802 -51.18 -30.49 0.85
N SER A 803 -50.43 -31.52 0.46
CA SER A 803 -50.82 -32.92 0.43
C SER A 803 -49.67 -33.78 0.95
N GLU A 804 -49.99 -34.88 1.61
CA GLU A 804 -48.98 -35.79 2.16
C GLU A 804 -48.63 -36.88 1.14
N LYS A 805 -47.34 -37.05 0.85
CA LYS A 805 -46.87 -38.09 -0.08
C LYS A 805 -45.58 -38.72 0.42
N LYS A 806 -45.62 -40.03 0.69
CA LYS A 806 -44.47 -40.82 1.19
C LYS A 806 -43.77 -40.18 2.40
N GLY A 807 -44.54 -39.68 3.38
CA GLY A 807 -44.02 -39.03 4.59
C GLY A 807 -43.44 -37.62 4.40
N SER A 808 -43.63 -37.01 3.23
CA SER A 808 -43.22 -35.63 2.93
C SER A 808 -44.42 -34.75 2.54
N HIS A 809 -44.43 -33.50 3.00
CA HIS A 809 -45.45 -32.51 2.63
C HIS A 809 -45.12 -31.92 1.25
N VAL A 810 -46.04 -32.05 0.30
CA VAL A 810 -45.90 -31.55 -1.08
C VAL A 810 -47.15 -30.80 -1.53
N ASP A 811 -47.01 -29.87 -2.46
CA ASP A 811 -48.09 -29.03 -3.00
C ASP A 811 -48.43 -29.38 -4.46
N TYR A 812 -48.34 -30.66 -4.84
CA TYR A 812 -48.75 -31.08 -6.18
C TYR A 812 -49.63 -32.33 -6.15
N LYS A 813 -50.67 -32.34 -7.00
CA LYS A 813 -51.58 -33.48 -7.16
C LYS A 813 -51.93 -33.74 -8.63
N ALA A 814 -52.48 -34.91 -8.91
CA ALA A 814 -53.04 -35.22 -10.22
C ALA A 814 -54.53 -34.84 -10.23
N VAL A 815 -54.98 -34.17 -11.29
CA VAL A 815 -56.39 -33.76 -11.47
C VAL A 815 -56.83 -34.13 -12.87
N LYS A 816 -57.98 -34.80 -12.99
CA LYS A 816 -58.63 -35.07 -14.28
C LYS A 816 -59.46 -33.85 -14.71
N HIS A 817 -59.27 -33.36 -15.93
CA HIS A 817 -60.01 -32.23 -16.50
C HIS A 817 -60.17 -32.49 -18.01
N GLU A 818 -61.39 -32.34 -18.53
CA GLU A 818 -61.75 -32.64 -19.94
C GLU A 818 -61.16 -33.96 -20.47
N GLY A 819 -61.33 -35.03 -19.70
CA GLY A 819 -60.88 -36.38 -20.07
C GLY A 819 -59.39 -36.68 -19.91
N LYS A 820 -58.52 -35.67 -19.73
CA LYS A 820 -57.07 -35.82 -19.53
C LYS A 820 -56.66 -35.62 -18.07
N THR A 821 -55.56 -36.24 -17.66
CA THR A 821 -55.00 -36.09 -16.31
C THR A 821 -53.82 -35.12 -16.34
N TYR A 822 -53.86 -34.11 -15.47
CA TYR A 822 -52.84 -33.08 -15.34
C TYR A 822 -52.19 -33.14 -13.97
N ARG A 823 -50.87 -32.99 -13.91
CA ARG A 823 -50.17 -32.70 -12.65
C ARG A 823 -50.27 -31.21 -12.41
N VAL A 824 -50.74 -30.81 -11.23
CA VAL A 824 -51.03 -29.41 -10.92
C VAL A 824 -50.65 -29.04 -9.49
N ILE A 825 -50.50 -27.74 -9.26
CA ILE A 825 -50.29 -27.10 -7.96
C ILE A 825 -51.59 -26.37 -7.57
N PRO A 826 -52.34 -26.87 -6.58
CA PRO A 826 -53.55 -26.20 -6.10
C PRO A 826 -53.23 -24.92 -5.33
N LEU A 827 -53.82 -23.79 -5.74
CA LEU A 827 -53.79 -22.56 -4.96
C LEU A 827 -54.88 -22.57 -3.89
N ASN A 828 -54.62 -21.90 -2.77
CA ASN A 828 -55.65 -21.62 -1.78
C ASN A 828 -56.50 -20.43 -2.26
N MET A 829 -57.76 -20.68 -2.59
CA MET A 829 -58.65 -19.64 -3.12
C MET A 829 -58.98 -18.56 -2.10
N ASP A 830 -58.99 -18.84 -0.79
CA ASP A 830 -59.16 -17.80 0.22
C ASP A 830 -58.03 -16.76 0.13
N PHE A 831 -56.81 -17.26 -0.11
CA PHE A 831 -55.64 -16.40 -0.31
C PHE A 831 -55.74 -15.63 -1.63
N VAL A 832 -56.06 -16.30 -2.75
CA VAL A 832 -56.23 -15.66 -4.06
C VAL A 832 -57.28 -14.55 -4.01
N ASN A 833 -58.43 -14.81 -3.40
CA ASN A 833 -59.52 -13.86 -3.25
C ASN A 833 -59.12 -12.68 -2.34
N SER A 834 -58.33 -12.92 -1.28
CA SER A 834 -57.83 -11.85 -0.40
C SER A 834 -56.90 -10.85 -1.12
N LEU A 835 -56.30 -11.27 -2.23
CA LEU A 835 -55.47 -10.42 -3.10
C LEU A 835 -56.28 -9.68 -4.18
N GLY A 836 -57.60 -9.88 -4.23
CA GLY A 836 -58.49 -9.20 -5.16
C GLY A 836 -58.63 -9.83 -6.55
N PHE A 837 -58.12 -11.06 -6.75
CA PHE A 837 -58.26 -11.75 -8.03
C PHE A 837 -59.49 -12.66 -8.07
N ASP A 838 -60.23 -12.63 -9.18
CA ASP A 838 -61.36 -13.53 -9.43
C ASP A 838 -61.23 -14.22 -10.80
N PHE A 839 -60.94 -15.52 -10.81
CA PHE A 839 -60.77 -16.30 -12.03
C PHE A 839 -62.04 -17.02 -12.50
N LYS A 840 -63.25 -16.65 -12.04
CA LYS A 840 -64.50 -17.33 -12.41
C LYS A 840 -64.94 -17.14 -13.85
N HIS A 841 -64.51 -16.06 -14.49
CA HIS A 841 -65.00 -15.65 -15.81
C HIS A 841 -63.88 -15.46 -16.82
N ILE A 842 -64.10 -15.85 -18.07
CA ILE A 842 -63.27 -15.41 -19.19
C ILE A 842 -63.68 -13.97 -19.52
N ASN A 843 -62.72 -13.06 -19.71
CA ASN A 843 -63.00 -11.79 -20.37
C ASN A 843 -63.35 -12.10 -21.83
N GLU A 844 -64.63 -12.27 -22.14
CA GLU A 844 -65.07 -12.42 -23.53
C GLU A 844 -64.78 -11.11 -24.28
N PRO A 845 -64.11 -11.16 -25.45
CA PRO A 845 -64.04 -9.98 -26.30
C PRO A 845 -65.48 -9.60 -26.69
N LYS A 846 -65.84 -8.33 -26.45
CA LYS A 846 -67.09 -7.73 -26.94
C LYS A 846 -67.09 -7.71 -28.48
N TYR A 847 -67.36 -8.84 -29.12
CA TYR A 847 -67.79 -8.87 -30.52
C TYR A 847 -68.89 -9.93 -30.69
N LYS A 848 -70.14 -9.46 -30.54
CA LYS A 848 -71.25 -9.97 -31.36
C LYS A 848 -71.01 -9.50 -32.79
N VAL A 849 -70.95 -10.40 -33.77
CA VAL A 849 -71.73 -10.29 -35.02
C VAL A 849 -72.04 -11.71 -35.52
N VAL A 850 -73.30 -11.90 -35.92
CA VAL A 850 -73.85 -13.07 -36.63
C VAL A 850 -73.31 -13.14 -38.05
#